data_AF-A0A7Y8HFN6-F1
#
_entry.id   AF-A0A7Y8HFN6-F1
#
_cell.length_a   1.000
_cell.length_b   1.000
_cell.length_c   1.000
_cell.angle_alpha   90.00
_cell.angle_beta   90.00
_cell.angle_gamma   90.00
#
_symmetry.space_group_name_H-M   'P 1'
#
loop_
_entity.id
_entity.type
_entity.pdbx_description
1 polymer ?
#
loop_
_entity_poly.entity_id
_entity_poly.type
_entity_poly.pdbx_seq_one_letter_code
_entity_poly.pdbx_strand_id
1 'polypeptide(L)'
;MSKVTGRAEYTDDLVVPGMVYGRILRSPYAHARVKRIDPSAAERVPGVLAVLGPADVPQKKFNCAGNPPSALLVKDETVLTDHPLYAGDRVAAIAALTPEACAEGLKKISVEYEPLPPVFTVEEALDPRAIPLHADLFPTNGFWTLEREEGRVEQGLAESDRVFEREYSTPFVQHVPLEPAGCVCHYTREGFLTVWATTQTPFQDRRILAELLDLPESRVRVIKPVMGGGFGSRQQLVNQHVAAFLSKRVNRPVKIINTREEELLTVAVRHGTVCRLRCGIKRDGRLHAFDAQVFLNTGAYCTHGPIVSAAQSRKFQYRIPHYRYRGTLVYTNGPAAGAMRGYGNPQLTFARERMMDDIAKSLEMDPVRFRLMNHLEIGDRIPTSPIVLQSCAIPECVEGGEAFRRDIEKREEERTPPPGVLEAWGVAFSCHTSGPSNAEGMSSSFILLNDDGSVNLMTGSADIGQGSETTLSQIVAEELGIRWEDVRVTAADTQHTPYDSGTYASSQIYVSGNAVLRAARDLKENFRQALIRHFKTEPQMIRFEKGRVRIPTEEGEVDLSFPEAAAKVTFGGKGAVIMGRCSYKAEDSPLPFAVCWAKVAVDTITRTVRVRHLIQAVDVGTPINPEVVRGQVEGGICMGLGFALTEQIEFDPRAKKPVSTDLLHYKIPTAMDMPEIQVYIAQKSYEPTGPFGAKSVGELPTVPVAAAIANAVAKAVGEDVTVLPLSNSFVTGGTGKSVEKF
;
A
#
# COMPACT_ATOMS: atom_id res chain seq x y z
N MET A 1 -10.24 8.76 20.15
CA MET A 1 -9.75 9.46 21.36
C MET A 1 -8.38 9.00 21.85
N SER A 2 -8.05 7.70 21.85
CA SER A 2 -6.75 7.21 22.36
C SER A 2 -5.52 7.85 21.70
N LYS A 3 -5.55 8.00 20.36
CA LYS A 3 -4.45 8.62 19.59
C LYS A 3 -4.14 10.06 20.04
N VAL A 4 -5.17 10.90 20.18
CA VAL A 4 -5.02 12.33 20.56
C VAL A 4 -4.74 12.56 22.04
N THR A 5 -4.85 11.51 22.88
CA THR A 5 -4.60 11.57 24.34
C THR A 5 -3.31 10.87 24.76
N GLY A 6 -2.53 10.32 23.82
CA GLY A 6 -1.32 9.54 24.12
C GLY A 6 -1.60 8.19 24.80
N ARG A 7 -2.82 7.65 24.68
CA ARG A 7 -3.22 6.36 25.27
C ARG A 7 -3.27 5.21 24.26
N ALA A 8 -3.01 5.49 22.99
CA ALA A 8 -2.90 4.44 21.98
C ALA A 8 -1.55 3.74 22.15
N GLU A 9 -1.56 2.42 22.28
CA GLU A 9 -0.34 1.61 22.45
C GLU A 9 0.14 1.11 21.08
N TYR A 10 1.28 1.64 20.66
CA TYR A 10 2.04 1.20 19.49
C TYR A 10 2.98 0.05 19.88
N THR A 11 3.66 -0.54 18.90
CA THR A 11 4.48 -1.74 19.17
C THR A 11 5.63 -1.47 20.14
N ASP A 12 6.24 -0.29 20.09
CA ASP A 12 7.31 0.08 21.03
C ASP A 12 6.80 0.43 22.44
N ASP A 13 5.53 0.80 22.59
CA ASP A 13 4.94 1.08 23.91
C ASP A 13 4.71 -0.20 24.72
N LEU A 14 4.65 -1.36 24.05
CA LEU A 14 4.36 -2.64 24.69
C LEU A 14 5.47 -3.08 25.64
N VAL A 15 5.07 -3.53 26.83
CA VAL A 15 5.94 -4.16 27.81
C VAL A 15 5.39 -5.54 28.16
N VAL A 16 6.17 -6.58 27.85
CA VAL A 16 5.83 -7.97 28.20
C VAL A 16 6.69 -8.41 29.39
N PRO A 17 6.15 -9.11 30.41
CA PRO A 17 6.93 -9.58 31.54
C PRO A 17 8.17 -10.38 31.12
N GLY A 18 9.33 -9.99 31.65
CA GLY A 18 10.60 -10.64 31.33
C GLY A 18 11.17 -10.29 29.95
N MET A 19 10.60 -9.33 29.22
CA MET A 19 11.08 -8.87 27.92
C MET A 19 12.55 -8.40 27.95
N VAL A 20 13.25 -8.63 26.84
CA VAL A 20 14.63 -8.21 26.58
C VAL A 20 14.72 -7.56 25.20
N TYR A 21 15.88 -6.98 24.87
CA TYR A 21 16.06 -6.18 23.66
C TYR A 21 16.92 -6.90 22.64
N GLY A 22 16.47 -6.91 21.39
CA GLY A 22 17.20 -7.46 20.26
C GLY A 22 17.72 -6.38 19.29
N ARG A 23 18.84 -6.68 18.63
CA ARG A 23 19.41 -5.90 17.52
C ARG A 23 19.96 -6.85 16.46
N ILE A 24 20.11 -6.33 15.24
CA ILE A 24 20.60 -7.08 14.08
C ILE A 24 21.88 -6.42 13.60
N LEU A 25 22.94 -7.21 13.41
CA LEU A 25 24.18 -6.77 12.78
C LEU A 25 23.99 -6.82 11.27
N ARG A 26 24.08 -5.64 10.66
CA ARG A 26 23.80 -5.41 9.25
C ARG A 26 25.09 -5.41 8.43
N SER A 27 25.05 -5.95 7.21
CA SER A 27 26.20 -5.90 6.30
C SER A 27 26.55 -4.45 5.94
N PRO A 28 27.82 -4.03 6.06
CA PRO A 28 28.26 -2.73 5.55
C PRO A 28 28.54 -2.74 4.04
N TYR A 29 28.55 -3.91 3.39
CA TYR A 29 28.86 -4.08 1.97
C TYR A 29 27.61 -4.37 1.16
N ALA A 30 27.54 -3.82 -0.05
CA ALA A 30 26.47 -4.10 -1.01
C ALA A 30 26.56 -5.51 -1.61
N HIS A 31 27.73 -6.15 -1.61
CA HIS A 31 27.87 -7.53 -2.05
C HIS A 31 29.11 -8.12 -1.37
N ALA A 32 28.98 -9.18 -0.58
CA ALA A 32 30.11 -9.83 0.05
C ALA A 32 29.80 -11.29 0.42
N ARG A 33 30.85 -12.08 0.69
CA ARG A 33 30.75 -13.34 1.44
C ARG A 33 31.28 -13.15 2.85
N VAL A 34 30.59 -13.70 3.83
CA VAL A 34 31.03 -13.75 5.23
C VAL A 34 31.93 -14.96 5.39
N LYS A 35 33.21 -14.74 5.70
CA LYS A 35 34.19 -15.81 5.93
C LYS A 35 34.09 -16.36 7.34
N ARG A 36 33.86 -15.47 8.31
CA ARG A 36 33.82 -15.83 9.73
C ARG A 36 33.04 -14.79 10.53
N ILE A 37 32.30 -15.26 11.53
CA ILE A 37 31.69 -14.44 12.58
C ILE A 37 32.29 -14.89 13.92
N ASP A 38 32.81 -13.95 14.71
CA ASP A 38 33.32 -14.18 16.06
C ASP A 38 32.52 -13.33 17.07
N PRO A 39 31.59 -13.94 17.83
CA PRO A 39 30.78 -13.23 18.81
C PRO A 39 31.44 -13.14 20.19
N SER A 40 32.64 -13.70 20.40
CA SER A 40 33.17 -13.96 21.75
C SER A 40 33.37 -12.70 22.59
N ALA A 41 33.69 -11.57 21.98
CA ALA A 41 33.82 -10.29 22.67
C ALA A 41 32.45 -9.68 23.02
N ALA A 42 31.43 -9.90 22.19
CA ALA A 42 30.06 -9.48 22.46
C ALA A 42 29.44 -10.29 23.60
N GLU A 43 29.67 -11.60 23.63
CA GLU A 43 29.15 -12.49 24.68
C GLU A 43 29.72 -12.20 26.08
N ARG A 44 30.89 -11.56 26.16
CA ARG A 44 31.50 -11.12 27.42
C ARG A 44 30.92 -9.79 27.95
N VAL A 45 30.09 -9.09 27.18
CA VAL A 45 29.46 -7.85 27.64
C VAL A 45 28.40 -8.18 28.70
N PRO A 46 28.46 -7.59 29.91
CA PRO A 46 27.46 -7.81 30.94
C PRO A 46 26.05 -7.50 30.43
N GLY A 47 25.14 -8.47 30.58
CA GLY A 47 23.74 -8.35 30.16
C GLY A 47 23.44 -8.85 28.75
N VAL A 48 24.44 -9.19 27.93
CA VAL A 48 24.23 -9.95 26.69
C VAL A 48 23.81 -11.38 27.03
N LEU A 49 22.77 -11.87 26.36
CA LEU A 49 22.17 -13.17 26.63
C LEU A 49 22.46 -14.19 25.52
N ALA A 50 22.50 -13.75 24.27
CA ALA A 50 22.81 -14.59 23.12
C ALA A 50 23.22 -13.75 21.91
N VAL A 51 24.09 -14.33 21.08
CA VAL A 51 24.34 -13.92 19.69
C VAL A 51 23.98 -15.09 18.79
N LEU A 52 23.37 -14.81 17.64
CA LEU A 52 23.04 -15.77 16.59
C LEU A 52 23.73 -15.36 15.29
N GLY A 53 24.37 -16.30 14.61
CA GLY A 53 24.81 -16.20 13.22
C GLY A 53 24.01 -17.13 12.30
N PRO A 54 24.37 -17.20 11.00
CA PRO A 54 23.70 -18.06 10.02
C PRO A 54 23.67 -19.54 10.42
N ALA A 55 24.70 -20.03 11.10
CA ALA A 55 24.77 -21.42 11.57
C ALA A 55 23.78 -21.76 12.71
N ASP A 56 23.26 -20.75 13.42
CA ASP A 56 22.36 -20.93 14.57
C ASP A 56 20.87 -20.93 14.18
N VAL A 57 20.56 -20.67 12.91
CA VAL A 57 19.18 -20.61 12.38
C VAL A 57 19.04 -21.48 11.12
N PRO A 58 17.82 -21.96 10.80
CA PRO A 58 17.61 -22.72 9.58
C PRO A 58 17.98 -21.90 8.34
N GLN A 59 18.84 -22.46 7.49
CA GLN A 59 19.17 -21.89 6.17
C GLN A 59 18.12 -22.26 5.12
N LYS A 60 16.83 -22.26 5.54
CA LYS A 60 15.69 -22.48 4.67
C LYS A 60 15.38 -21.17 3.95
N LYS A 61 15.43 -21.19 2.61
CA LYS A 61 15.01 -20.05 1.82
C LYS A 61 13.52 -19.80 1.97
N PHE A 62 13.14 -18.53 2.11
CA PHE A 62 11.75 -18.09 2.17
C PHE A 62 11.56 -16.80 1.37
N ASN A 63 10.31 -16.37 1.19
CA ASN A 63 9.98 -15.03 0.74
C ASN A 63 9.33 -14.32 1.93
N CYS A 64 9.74 -13.08 2.21
CA CYS A 64 9.18 -12.30 3.32
C CYS A 64 7.71 -11.91 3.15
N ALA A 65 7.13 -12.15 1.98
CA ALA A 65 5.79 -11.75 1.58
C ALA A 65 4.97 -12.89 0.95
N GLY A 66 3.67 -12.63 0.73
CA GLY A 66 2.77 -13.48 -0.04
C GLY A 66 1.48 -13.87 0.65
N ASN A 67 0.40 -13.13 0.39
CA ASN A 67 -0.93 -13.53 0.83
C ASN A 67 -1.97 -13.39 -0.30
N PRO A 68 -2.68 -14.46 -0.70
CA PRO A 68 -2.44 -15.87 -0.33
C PRO A 68 -1.05 -16.35 -0.79
N PRO A 69 -0.60 -17.55 -0.34
CA PRO A 69 0.63 -18.16 -0.85
C PRO A 69 0.62 -18.23 -2.37
N SER A 70 1.72 -17.82 -3.01
CA SER A 70 1.84 -17.83 -4.46
C SER A 70 3.17 -18.44 -4.87
N ALA A 71 3.13 -19.37 -5.84
CA ALA A 71 4.32 -19.99 -6.42
C ALA A 71 5.16 -19.00 -7.24
N LEU A 72 4.59 -17.83 -7.59
CA LEU A 72 5.33 -16.76 -8.27
C LEU A 72 6.36 -16.09 -7.35
N LEU A 73 6.15 -16.13 -6.04
CA LEU A 73 7.02 -15.47 -5.07
C LEU A 73 8.22 -16.36 -4.80
N VAL A 74 9.36 -15.95 -5.34
CA VAL A 74 10.64 -16.66 -5.22
C VAL A 74 11.05 -16.68 -3.76
N LYS A 75 11.42 -17.87 -3.26
CA LYS A 75 12.06 -18.04 -1.95
C LYS A 75 13.56 -17.82 -2.11
N ASP A 76 14.01 -16.61 -1.85
CA ASP A 76 15.39 -16.16 -2.09
C ASP A 76 16.06 -15.51 -0.88
N GLU A 77 15.34 -15.37 0.24
CA GLU A 77 15.86 -14.83 1.50
C GLU A 77 16.17 -15.92 2.53
N THR A 78 17.12 -15.66 3.43
CA THR A 78 17.33 -16.44 4.67
C THR A 78 17.16 -15.56 5.91
N VAL A 79 17.00 -16.20 7.08
CA VAL A 79 16.80 -15.50 8.36
C VAL A 79 18.02 -14.66 8.72
N LEU A 80 19.21 -15.26 8.62
CA LEU A 80 20.53 -14.63 8.72
C LEU A 80 21.39 -15.21 7.59
N THR A 81 22.12 -14.37 6.87
CA THR A 81 22.88 -14.72 5.67
C THR A 81 24.39 -14.62 5.87
N ASP A 82 25.12 -15.54 5.22
CA ASP A 82 26.57 -15.49 5.03
C ASP A 82 26.96 -14.94 3.65
N HIS A 83 25.99 -14.59 2.80
CA HIS A 83 26.20 -13.96 1.50
C HIS A 83 25.29 -12.73 1.42
N PRO A 84 25.66 -11.62 2.09
CA PRO A 84 24.90 -10.39 2.01
C PRO A 84 24.88 -9.83 0.58
N LEU A 85 23.68 -9.49 0.10
CA LEU A 85 23.41 -9.02 -1.26
C LEU A 85 23.10 -7.53 -1.35
N TYR A 86 23.06 -6.82 -0.22
CA TYR A 86 22.98 -5.35 -0.17
C TYR A 86 23.52 -4.81 1.16
N ALA A 87 23.82 -3.51 1.20
CA ALA A 87 24.21 -2.84 2.43
C ALA A 87 22.98 -2.66 3.33
N GLY A 88 22.96 -3.35 4.48
CA GLY A 88 21.76 -3.51 5.31
C GLY A 88 21.31 -4.97 5.50
N ASP A 89 21.93 -5.92 4.80
CA ASP A 89 21.52 -7.32 4.90
C ASP A 89 21.83 -7.94 6.28
N ARG A 90 21.07 -8.97 6.68
CA ARG A 90 21.05 -9.52 8.04
C ARG A 90 22.16 -10.56 8.26
N VAL A 91 23.25 -10.20 8.92
CA VAL A 91 24.42 -11.10 9.08
C VAL A 91 24.41 -11.83 10.43
N ALA A 92 24.12 -11.13 11.51
CA ALA A 92 24.02 -11.70 12.86
C ALA A 92 22.94 -10.99 13.67
N ALA A 93 22.55 -11.55 14.82
CA ALA A 93 21.59 -10.94 15.71
C ALA A 93 21.99 -11.13 17.18
N ILE A 94 21.62 -10.20 18.05
CA ILE A 94 21.99 -10.21 19.47
C ILE A 94 20.76 -9.90 20.32
N ALA A 95 20.68 -10.53 21.50
CA ALA A 95 19.69 -10.22 22.53
C ALA A 95 20.38 -9.89 23.87
N ALA A 96 19.92 -8.86 24.56
CA ALA A 96 20.48 -8.41 25.83
C ALA A 96 19.40 -7.84 26.77
N LEU A 97 19.70 -7.81 28.07
CA LEU A 97 18.79 -7.33 29.14
C LEU A 97 18.37 -5.87 28.96
N THR A 98 19.24 -5.03 28.40
CA THR A 98 19.01 -3.59 28.20
C THR A 98 19.37 -3.17 26.78
N PRO A 99 18.82 -2.05 26.28
CA PRO A 99 19.21 -1.49 24.99
C PRO A 99 20.72 -1.19 24.90
N GLU A 100 21.33 -0.71 25.98
CA GLU A 100 22.74 -0.31 26.06
C GLU A 100 23.68 -1.51 25.91
N ALA A 101 23.42 -2.59 26.65
CA ALA A 101 24.19 -3.82 26.53
C ALA A 101 24.03 -4.44 25.12
N CYS A 102 22.84 -4.31 24.53
CA CYS A 102 22.57 -4.76 23.17
C CYS A 102 23.42 -3.98 22.15
N ALA A 103 23.47 -2.64 22.27
CA ALA A 103 24.26 -1.77 21.41
C ALA A 103 25.78 -1.95 21.60
N GLU A 104 26.26 -2.14 22.84
CA GLU A 104 27.67 -2.41 23.12
C GLU A 104 28.09 -3.79 22.58
N GLY A 105 27.28 -4.82 22.82
CA GLY A 105 27.52 -6.17 22.32
C GLY A 105 27.57 -6.20 20.79
N LEU A 106 26.64 -5.53 20.12
CA LEU A 106 26.59 -5.48 18.64
C LEU A 106 27.90 -4.96 18.03
N LYS A 107 28.50 -3.91 18.61
CA LYS A 107 29.79 -3.33 18.16
C LYS A 107 30.98 -4.26 18.36
N LYS A 108 30.86 -5.26 19.23
CA LYS A 108 31.92 -6.21 19.57
C LYS A 108 31.81 -7.54 18.82
N ILE A 109 30.82 -7.71 17.95
CA ILE A 109 30.77 -8.85 17.03
C ILE A 109 31.76 -8.59 15.90
N SER A 110 32.77 -9.45 15.75
CA SER A 110 33.75 -9.34 14.68
C SER A 110 33.31 -10.18 13.48
N VAL A 111 33.28 -9.58 12.29
CA VAL A 111 32.91 -10.28 11.05
C VAL A 111 33.98 -10.05 9.99
N GLU A 112 34.45 -11.14 9.40
CA GLU A 112 35.38 -11.12 8.27
C GLU A 112 34.59 -11.25 6.96
N TYR A 113 34.75 -10.27 6.08
CA TYR A 113 34.07 -10.22 4.79
C TYR A 113 35.07 -10.36 3.62
N GLU A 114 34.63 -11.01 2.56
CA GLU A 114 35.21 -10.93 1.22
C GLU A 114 34.24 -10.12 0.33
N PRO A 115 34.51 -8.82 0.09
CA PRO A 115 33.68 -8.00 -0.78
C PRO A 115 33.71 -8.49 -2.23
N LEU A 116 32.55 -8.46 -2.88
CA LEU A 116 32.36 -8.81 -4.28
C LEU A 116 31.90 -7.58 -5.08
N PRO A 117 32.09 -7.55 -6.41
CA PRO A 117 31.58 -6.46 -7.24
C PRO A 117 30.04 -6.37 -7.18
N PRO A 118 29.46 -5.21 -6.82
CA PRO A 118 28.02 -5.00 -6.88
C PRO A 118 27.57 -4.47 -8.24
N VAL A 119 26.30 -4.65 -8.57
CA VAL A 119 25.58 -4.05 -9.70
C VAL A 119 24.38 -3.27 -9.18
N PHE A 120 24.12 -2.05 -9.65
CA PHE A 120 23.07 -1.19 -9.10
C PHE A 120 21.99 -0.79 -10.11
N THR A 121 22.33 -0.73 -11.40
CA THR A 121 21.37 -0.36 -12.46
C THR A 121 20.79 -1.58 -13.17
N VAL A 122 19.67 -1.36 -13.87
CA VAL A 122 19.04 -2.38 -14.71
C VAL A 122 20.00 -2.81 -15.83
N GLU A 123 20.67 -1.84 -16.45
CA GLU A 123 21.60 -2.06 -17.55
C GLU A 123 22.81 -2.88 -17.09
N GLU A 124 23.41 -2.53 -15.94
CA GLU A 124 24.53 -3.27 -15.37
C GLU A 124 24.16 -4.71 -15.03
N ALA A 125 22.99 -4.91 -14.42
CA ALA A 125 22.55 -6.24 -14.00
C ALA A 125 22.17 -7.15 -15.19
N LEU A 126 21.66 -6.58 -16.28
CA LEU A 126 21.31 -7.32 -17.50
C LEU A 126 22.50 -7.54 -18.45
N ASP A 127 23.68 -6.97 -18.18
CA ASP A 127 24.90 -7.27 -18.94
C ASP A 127 25.20 -8.79 -18.82
N PRO A 128 25.43 -9.52 -19.94
CA PRO A 128 25.75 -10.94 -19.90
C PRO A 128 27.00 -11.31 -19.08
N ARG A 129 27.85 -10.34 -18.75
CA ARG A 129 29.04 -10.50 -17.91
C ARG A 129 28.78 -10.25 -16.42
N ALA A 130 27.60 -9.76 -16.05
CA ALA A 130 27.24 -9.53 -14.65
C ALA A 130 27.16 -10.85 -13.89
N ILE A 131 27.63 -10.84 -12.64
CA ILE A 131 27.53 -11.99 -11.75
C ILE A 131 26.07 -12.15 -11.33
N PRO A 132 25.44 -13.33 -11.51
CA PRO A 132 24.09 -13.58 -11.00
C PRO A 132 24.07 -13.55 -9.48
N LEU A 133 23.23 -12.70 -8.89
CA LEU A 133 23.13 -12.54 -7.43
C LEU A 133 22.54 -13.77 -6.74
N HIS A 134 21.60 -14.44 -7.42
CA HIS A 134 20.96 -15.69 -6.99
C HIS A 134 21.31 -16.84 -7.95
N ALA A 135 22.61 -17.10 -8.14
CA ALA A 135 23.11 -18.08 -9.11
C ALA A 135 22.59 -19.52 -8.91
N ASP A 136 22.13 -19.86 -7.71
CA ASP A 136 21.53 -21.16 -7.41
C ASP A 136 20.05 -21.26 -7.83
N LEU A 137 19.39 -20.12 -8.06
CA LEU A 137 17.99 -20.03 -8.49
C LEU A 137 17.86 -19.65 -9.97
N PHE A 138 18.72 -18.74 -10.44
CA PHE A 138 18.64 -18.19 -11.80
C PHE A 138 20.03 -17.98 -12.42
N PRO A 139 20.18 -18.19 -13.73
CA PRO A 139 21.45 -18.01 -14.44
C PRO A 139 21.79 -16.53 -14.73
N THR A 140 20.84 -15.61 -14.54
CA THR A 140 20.95 -14.18 -14.86
C THR A 140 20.22 -13.34 -13.82
N ASN A 141 20.52 -12.04 -13.74
CA ASN A 141 19.84 -11.13 -12.80
C ASN A 141 18.43 -10.71 -13.27
N GLY A 142 18.15 -10.74 -14.58
CA GLY A 142 16.78 -10.72 -15.07
C GLY A 142 16.14 -12.08 -14.84
N PHE A 143 15.28 -12.20 -13.83
CA PHE A 143 14.88 -13.51 -13.30
C PHE A 143 13.42 -13.89 -13.60
N TRP A 144 12.57 -12.92 -13.91
CA TRP A 144 11.16 -13.18 -14.21
C TRP A 144 10.59 -12.11 -15.13
N THR A 145 9.82 -12.54 -16.14
CA THR A 145 9.13 -11.64 -17.06
C THR A 145 7.65 -12.01 -17.14
N LEU A 146 6.79 -11.01 -16.93
CA LEU A 146 5.37 -11.10 -17.23
C LEU A 146 5.12 -10.58 -18.63
N GLU A 147 4.41 -11.35 -19.43
CA GLU A 147 3.85 -10.87 -20.70
C GLU A 147 2.32 -10.96 -20.69
N ARG A 148 1.68 -9.88 -21.14
CA ARG A 148 0.24 -9.75 -21.34
C ARG A 148 0.01 -9.05 -22.66
N GLU A 149 -0.82 -9.64 -23.52
CA GLU A 149 -1.15 -9.08 -24.83
C GLU A 149 -2.64 -9.25 -25.11
N GLU A 150 -3.23 -8.22 -25.74
CA GLU A 150 -4.56 -8.23 -26.33
C GLU A 150 -4.47 -7.61 -27.72
N GLY A 151 -5.00 -8.29 -28.74
CA GLY A 151 -4.82 -7.90 -30.14
C GLY A 151 -3.43 -8.27 -30.68
N ARG A 152 -2.88 -7.48 -31.60
CA ARG A 152 -1.57 -7.67 -32.23
C ARG A 152 -0.84 -6.34 -32.31
N VAL A 153 0.07 -6.07 -31.37
CA VAL A 153 0.65 -4.72 -31.20
C VAL A 153 1.46 -4.25 -32.39
N GLU A 154 2.31 -5.10 -32.99
CA GLU A 154 3.11 -4.68 -34.16
C GLU A 154 2.23 -4.32 -35.36
N GLN A 155 1.14 -5.06 -35.57
CA GLN A 155 0.15 -4.74 -36.61
C GLN A 155 -0.54 -3.40 -36.29
N GLY A 156 -0.98 -3.22 -35.05
CA GLY A 156 -1.59 -1.96 -34.61
C GLY A 156 -0.67 -0.75 -34.78
N LEU A 157 0.63 -0.89 -34.47
CA LEU A 157 1.60 0.18 -34.69
C LEU A 157 1.77 0.50 -36.18
N ALA A 158 1.85 -0.53 -37.04
CA ALA A 158 1.96 -0.34 -38.49
C ALA A 158 0.71 0.29 -39.12
N GLU A 159 -0.48 0.02 -38.57
CA GLU A 159 -1.74 0.60 -39.01
C GLU A 159 -2.03 1.99 -38.41
N SER A 160 -1.21 2.45 -37.48
CA SER A 160 -1.39 3.76 -36.84
C SER A 160 -0.97 4.88 -37.80
N ASP A 161 -1.68 6.02 -37.76
CA ASP A 161 -1.34 7.18 -38.57
C ASP A 161 -0.07 7.88 -38.03
N ARG A 162 0.14 7.82 -36.71
CA ARG A 162 1.34 8.34 -36.03
C ARG A 162 1.72 7.41 -34.87
N VAL A 163 3.01 7.25 -34.63
CA VAL A 163 3.58 6.48 -33.52
C VAL A 163 4.49 7.37 -32.69
N PHE A 164 4.35 7.27 -31.37
CA PHE A 164 5.16 7.98 -30.37
C PHE A 164 5.99 6.97 -29.60
N GLU A 165 7.29 7.22 -29.47
CA GLU A 165 8.22 6.36 -28.73
C GLU A 165 9.05 7.18 -27.75
N ARG A 166 9.06 6.75 -26.49
CA ARG A 166 9.77 7.43 -25.39
C ARG A 166 10.21 6.43 -24.31
N GLU A 167 11.30 6.78 -23.63
CA GLU A 167 11.76 6.10 -22.42
C GLU A 167 11.59 7.04 -21.22
N TYR A 168 11.14 6.48 -20.11
CA TYR A 168 10.91 7.19 -18.85
C TYR A 168 11.59 6.44 -17.70
N SER A 169 12.09 7.17 -16.71
CA SER A 169 12.69 6.55 -15.51
C SER A 169 12.18 7.14 -14.20
N THR A 170 12.10 6.29 -13.18
CA THR A 170 11.74 6.69 -11.82
C THR A 170 12.66 6.01 -10.80
N PRO A 171 12.96 6.65 -9.66
CA PRO A 171 13.94 6.17 -8.70
C PRO A 171 13.33 5.13 -7.75
N PHE A 172 14.18 4.53 -6.91
CA PHE A 172 13.71 3.93 -5.66
C PHE A 172 13.18 4.99 -4.71
N VAL A 173 12.07 4.69 -4.04
CA VAL A 173 11.39 5.58 -3.08
C VAL A 173 11.01 4.79 -1.84
N GLN A 174 11.26 5.37 -0.68
CA GLN A 174 10.93 4.78 0.62
C GLN A 174 9.56 5.25 1.11
N HIS A 175 8.90 4.40 1.90
CA HIS A 175 7.56 4.64 2.44
C HIS A 175 7.50 5.72 3.50
N VAL A 176 8.54 5.77 4.32
CA VAL A 176 8.71 6.61 5.51
C VAL A 176 7.47 6.61 6.42
N PRO A 177 6.94 5.46 6.88
CA PRO A 177 6.00 5.46 7.99
C PRO A 177 6.68 6.12 9.20
N LEU A 178 5.94 6.97 9.93
CA LEU A 178 6.52 7.73 11.04
C LEU A 178 6.97 6.83 12.19
N GLU A 179 6.22 5.77 12.46
CA GLU A 179 6.67 4.67 13.31
C GLU A 179 7.63 3.77 12.49
N PRO A 180 8.84 3.45 12.97
CA PRO A 180 9.69 2.44 12.36
C PRO A 180 9.12 1.02 12.51
N ALA A 181 9.56 0.07 11.68
CA ALA A 181 9.16 -1.31 11.81
C ALA A 181 9.63 -1.91 13.15
N GLY A 182 8.72 -2.63 13.81
CA GLY A 182 8.95 -3.16 15.14
C GLY A 182 8.16 -4.42 15.44
N CYS A 183 8.70 -5.25 16.33
CA CYS A 183 8.00 -6.42 16.86
C CYS A 183 8.47 -6.81 18.27
N VAL A 184 7.57 -7.46 19.01
CA VAL A 184 7.87 -8.23 20.21
C VAL A 184 7.48 -9.68 19.95
N CYS A 185 8.44 -10.60 20.04
CA CYS A 185 8.20 -12.04 19.89
C CYS A 185 8.40 -12.75 21.22
N HIS A 186 7.46 -13.60 21.61
CA HIS A 186 7.55 -14.44 22.81
C HIS A 186 7.36 -15.91 22.42
N TYR A 187 8.47 -16.63 22.31
CA TYR A 187 8.51 -18.08 22.12
C TYR A 187 8.62 -18.77 23.48
N THR A 188 7.62 -19.58 23.84
CA THR A 188 7.59 -20.31 25.12
C THR A 188 8.27 -21.67 25.02
N ARG A 189 8.64 -22.27 26.17
CA ARG A 189 9.25 -23.61 26.22
C ARG A 189 8.33 -24.71 25.69
N GLU A 190 7.02 -24.51 25.84
CA GLU A 190 5.98 -25.42 25.36
C GLU A 190 5.82 -25.35 23.84
N GLY A 191 6.54 -24.44 23.16
CA GLY A 191 6.52 -24.30 21.70
C GLY A 191 5.33 -23.50 21.20
N PHE A 192 4.95 -22.42 21.90
CA PHE A 192 4.00 -21.41 21.42
C PHE A 192 4.74 -20.11 21.11
N LEU A 193 4.39 -19.47 20.00
CA LEU A 193 4.92 -18.17 19.62
C LEU A 193 3.79 -17.13 19.59
N THR A 194 3.91 -16.09 20.41
CA THR A 194 3.08 -14.88 20.28
C THR A 194 3.93 -13.75 19.70
N VAL A 195 3.39 -13.04 18.71
CA VAL A 195 4.05 -11.91 18.04
C VAL A 195 3.14 -10.69 18.08
N TRP A 196 3.63 -9.60 18.64
CA TRP A 196 3.07 -8.27 18.46
C TRP A 196 3.92 -7.54 17.43
N ALA A 197 3.35 -7.08 16.31
CA ALA A 197 4.15 -6.48 15.25
C ALA A 197 3.43 -5.36 14.50
N THR A 198 4.23 -4.46 13.94
CA THR A 198 3.81 -3.50 12.93
C THR A 198 3.56 -4.21 11.60
N THR A 199 2.42 -4.90 11.46
CA THR A 199 2.11 -5.72 10.27
C THR A 199 0.78 -5.34 9.63
N GLN A 200 0.76 -5.34 8.29
CA GLN A 200 -0.45 -5.21 7.45
C GLN A 200 -1.09 -6.59 7.19
N THR A 201 -0.37 -7.69 7.42
CA THR A 201 -0.71 -9.04 6.96
C THR A 201 -0.51 -10.08 8.08
N PRO A 202 -1.20 -9.97 9.23
CA PRO A 202 -0.94 -10.81 10.41
C PRO A 202 -1.08 -12.32 10.15
N PHE A 203 -2.03 -12.74 9.31
CA PHE A 203 -2.21 -14.15 8.93
C PHE A 203 -1.08 -14.68 8.03
N GLN A 204 -0.52 -13.81 7.18
CA GLN A 204 0.67 -14.14 6.39
C GLN A 204 1.88 -14.33 7.30
N ASP A 205 2.08 -13.40 8.24
CA ASP A 205 3.17 -13.48 9.22
C ASP A 205 3.08 -14.78 10.01
N ARG A 206 1.89 -15.16 10.48
CA ARG A 206 1.65 -16.43 11.18
C ARG A 206 2.11 -17.63 10.35
N ARG A 207 1.70 -17.71 9.09
CA ARG A 207 2.02 -18.80 8.17
C ARG A 207 3.52 -18.89 7.89
N ILE A 208 4.17 -17.78 7.57
CA ILE A 208 5.61 -17.78 7.23
C ILE A 208 6.44 -18.12 8.48
N LEU A 209 6.11 -17.55 9.65
CA LEU A 209 6.81 -17.86 10.89
C LEU A 209 6.62 -19.32 11.33
N ALA A 210 5.42 -19.88 11.16
CA ALA A 210 5.15 -21.29 11.40
C ALA A 210 6.04 -22.18 10.50
N GLU A 211 6.14 -21.85 9.21
CA GLU A 211 6.99 -22.58 8.24
C GLU A 211 8.49 -22.51 8.57
N LEU A 212 8.98 -21.37 9.07
CA LEU A 212 10.39 -21.15 9.41
C LEU A 212 10.79 -21.83 10.74
N LEU A 213 9.89 -21.84 11.72
CA LEU A 213 10.14 -22.40 13.05
C LEU A 213 9.77 -23.88 13.17
N ASP A 214 9.23 -24.47 12.09
CA ASP A 214 8.68 -25.83 12.05
C ASP A 214 7.60 -26.04 13.12
N LEU A 215 6.66 -25.09 13.19
CA LEU A 215 5.51 -25.12 14.08
C LEU A 215 4.21 -25.30 13.29
N PRO A 216 3.19 -25.97 13.85
CA PRO A 216 1.84 -25.84 13.32
C PRO A 216 1.34 -24.40 13.52
N GLU A 217 0.61 -23.85 12.54
CA GLU A 217 0.07 -22.48 12.62
C GLU A 217 -0.76 -22.22 13.88
N SER A 218 -1.41 -23.25 14.44
CA SER A 218 -2.19 -23.14 15.69
C SER A 218 -1.35 -22.82 16.93
N ARG A 219 -0.02 -22.93 16.83
CA ARG A 219 0.94 -22.55 17.87
C ARG A 219 1.57 -21.19 17.63
N VAL A 220 1.16 -20.48 16.60
CA VAL A 220 1.63 -19.12 16.28
C VAL A 220 0.45 -18.16 16.35
N ARG A 221 0.57 -17.11 17.16
CA ARG A 221 -0.40 -16.02 17.26
C ARG A 221 0.27 -14.72 16.86
N VAL A 222 -0.32 -14.00 15.92
CA VAL A 222 0.12 -12.65 15.53
C VAL A 222 -0.97 -11.66 15.88
N ILE A 223 -0.56 -10.57 16.53
CA ILE A 223 -1.42 -9.49 17.01
C ILE A 223 -0.87 -8.19 16.42
N LYS A 224 -1.73 -7.39 15.80
CA LYS A 224 -1.39 -6.03 15.37
C LYS A 224 -1.81 -5.01 16.44
N PRO A 225 -0.87 -4.35 17.14
CA PRO A 225 -1.17 -3.22 18.03
C PRO A 225 -1.63 -1.98 17.25
N VAL A 226 -1.84 -0.82 17.90
CA VAL A 226 -2.02 0.42 17.14
C VAL A 226 -0.79 0.67 16.27
N MET A 227 -1.00 1.25 15.09
CA MET A 227 0.02 1.28 14.05
C MET A 227 0.16 2.66 13.42
N GLY A 228 1.41 3.13 13.30
CA GLY A 228 1.81 4.47 12.84
C GLY A 228 2.10 4.54 11.34
N GLY A 229 1.16 4.08 10.51
CA GLY A 229 1.30 4.03 9.05
C GLY A 229 1.82 2.69 8.54
N GLY A 230 2.06 2.58 7.24
CA GLY A 230 2.64 1.37 6.64
C GLY A 230 2.79 1.52 5.13
N PHE A 231 1.70 1.86 4.44
CA PHE A 231 1.73 2.24 3.03
C PHE A 231 2.32 1.17 2.07
N GLY A 232 2.38 -0.10 2.49
CA GLY A 232 3.01 -1.19 1.73
C GLY A 232 4.18 -1.84 2.45
N SER A 233 4.95 -1.06 3.22
CA SER A 233 6.19 -1.49 3.88
C SER A 233 6.03 -2.62 4.89
N ARG A 234 4.82 -2.81 5.41
CA ARG A 234 4.51 -3.74 6.50
C ARG A 234 3.76 -4.96 6.01
N GLN A 235 3.81 -5.23 4.71
CA GLN A 235 3.31 -6.47 4.12
C GLN A 235 4.37 -7.57 4.09
N GLN A 236 5.62 -7.22 4.42
CA GLN A 236 6.74 -8.13 4.54
C GLN A 236 7.03 -8.43 6.01
N LEU A 237 7.58 -9.62 6.28
CA LEU A 237 8.32 -9.86 7.50
C LEU A 237 9.60 -9.03 7.47
N VAL A 238 9.72 -8.06 8.39
CA VAL A 238 10.91 -7.21 8.51
C VAL A 238 11.87 -7.77 9.56
N ASN A 239 11.43 -7.88 10.81
CA ASN A 239 12.25 -8.28 11.95
C ASN A 239 11.68 -9.48 12.73
N GLN A 240 10.42 -9.82 12.51
CA GLN A 240 9.65 -10.80 13.28
C GLN A 240 10.35 -12.17 13.31
N HIS A 241 10.89 -12.62 12.17
CA HIS A 241 11.58 -13.90 12.06
C HIS A 241 12.84 -13.93 12.92
N VAL A 242 13.68 -12.88 12.87
CA VAL A 242 14.89 -12.79 13.71
C VAL A 242 14.53 -12.69 15.20
N ALA A 243 13.55 -11.85 15.55
CA ALA A 243 13.08 -11.72 16.93
C ALA A 243 12.53 -13.04 17.50
N ALA A 244 11.84 -13.83 16.68
CA ALA A 244 11.34 -15.14 17.08
C ALA A 244 12.47 -16.15 17.38
N PHE A 245 13.52 -16.20 16.54
CA PHE A 245 14.68 -17.06 16.80
C PHE A 245 15.49 -16.61 18.02
N LEU A 246 15.68 -15.29 18.21
CA LEU A 246 16.28 -14.77 19.44
C LEU A 246 15.44 -15.16 20.67
N SER A 247 14.12 -14.96 20.61
CA SER A 247 13.21 -15.31 21.71
C SER A 247 13.27 -16.79 22.06
N LYS A 248 13.30 -17.66 21.05
CA LYS A 248 13.50 -19.11 21.22
C LYS A 248 14.84 -19.42 21.90
N ARG A 249 15.92 -18.73 21.50
CA ARG A 249 17.27 -18.94 22.04
C ARG A 249 17.42 -18.53 23.50
N VAL A 250 16.83 -17.38 23.88
CA VAL A 250 16.96 -16.84 25.25
C VAL A 250 15.81 -17.25 26.18
N ASN A 251 14.75 -17.85 25.62
CA ASN A 251 13.53 -18.24 26.33
C ASN A 251 12.87 -17.06 27.09
N ARG A 252 12.76 -15.91 26.40
CA ARG A 252 12.19 -14.65 26.92
C ARG A 252 11.55 -13.88 25.76
N PRO A 253 10.57 -12.99 26.01
CA PRO A 253 10.09 -12.07 24.99
C PRO A 253 11.23 -11.18 24.49
N VAL A 254 11.38 -11.01 23.17
CA VAL A 254 12.42 -10.17 22.56
C VAL A 254 11.76 -9.06 21.75
N LYS A 255 12.08 -7.81 22.09
CA LYS A 255 11.68 -6.61 21.35
C LYS A 255 12.77 -6.18 20.37
N ILE A 256 12.42 -6.01 19.09
CA ILE A 256 13.25 -5.37 18.07
C ILE A 256 12.46 -4.20 17.48
N ILE A 257 13.03 -3.00 17.54
CA ILE A 257 12.51 -1.78 16.91
C ILE A 257 13.64 -1.20 16.06
N ASN A 258 13.36 -0.94 14.79
CA ASN A 258 14.31 -0.28 13.90
C ASN A 258 14.55 1.17 14.35
N THR A 259 15.79 1.63 14.22
CA THR A 259 16.10 3.05 14.10
C THR A 259 15.62 3.58 12.73
N ARG A 260 15.55 4.91 12.55
CA ARG A 260 15.22 5.49 11.25
C ARG A 260 16.23 5.10 10.16
N GLU A 261 17.52 5.00 10.51
CA GLU A 261 18.57 4.56 9.60
C GLU A 261 18.36 3.10 9.16
N GLU A 262 18.09 2.20 10.11
CA GLU A 262 17.77 0.80 9.78
C GLU A 262 16.48 0.70 8.95
N GLU A 263 15.47 1.51 9.24
CA GLU A 263 14.21 1.55 8.48
C GLU A 263 14.46 1.89 7.01
N LEU A 264 15.19 2.98 6.74
CA LEU A 264 15.46 3.44 5.37
C LEU A 264 16.30 2.42 4.58
N LEU A 265 17.20 1.70 5.25
CA LEU A 265 18.08 0.70 4.62
C LEU A 265 17.40 -0.64 4.36
N THR A 266 16.54 -1.11 5.26
CA THR A 266 16.21 -2.55 5.35
C THR A 266 14.77 -2.90 5.03
N VAL A 267 13.88 -1.91 5.02
CA VAL A 267 12.47 -2.12 4.69
C VAL A 267 12.28 -1.94 3.20
N ALA A 268 11.39 -2.78 2.64
CA ALA A 268 11.15 -2.80 1.21
C ALA A 268 10.80 -1.40 0.67
N VAL A 269 11.25 -1.09 -0.55
CA VAL A 269 11.04 0.22 -1.20
C VAL A 269 10.14 0.09 -2.42
N ARG A 270 9.68 1.20 -3.00
CA ARG A 270 9.13 1.20 -4.35
C ARG A 270 10.24 0.91 -5.35
N HIS A 271 9.96 0.03 -6.30
CA HIS A 271 10.86 -0.28 -7.41
C HIS A 271 11.22 0.97 -8.20
N GLY A 272 12.52 1.21 -8.40
CA GLY A 272 12.98 2.04 -9.51
C GLY A 272 12.64 1.37 -10.83
N THR A 273 12.28 2.15 -11.84
CA THR A 273 11.80 1.58 -13.12
C THR A 273 12.40 2.29 -14.33
N VAL A 274 12.66 1.52 -15.38
CA VAL A 274 12.85 2.03 -16.74
C VAL A 274 11.66 1.57 -17.58
N CYS A 275 10.90 2.51 -18.13
CA CYS A 275 9.68 2.27 -18.90
C CYS A 275 9.89 2.75 -20.34
N ARG A 276 9.98 1.82 -21.29
CA ARG A 276 9.98 2.11 -22.72
C ARG A 276 8.57 1.94 -23.27
N LEU A 277 8.00 3.04 -23.77
CA LEU A 277 6.64 3.09 -24.26
C LEU A 277 6.63 3.36 -25.76
N ARG A 278 5.75 2.66 -26.48
CA ARG A 278 5.33 2.99 -27.84
C ARG A 278 3.82 3.13 -27.90
N CYS A 279 3.31 4.18 -28.51
CA CYS A 279 1.87 4.39 -28.67
C CYS A 279 1.53 4.84 -30.09
N GLY A 280 0.66 4.07 -30.74
CA GLY A 280 0.11 4.38 -32.05
C GLY A 280 -1.28 5.00 -31.94
N ILE A 281 -1.53 6.04 -32.73
CA ILE A 281 -2.82 6.76 -32.77
C ILE A 281 -3.36 6.86 -34.20
N LYS A 282 -4.68 7.05 -34.31
CA LYS A 282 -5.36 7.43 -35.56
C LYS A 282 -5.42 8.95 -35.72
N ARG A 283 -5.68 9.43 -36.95
CA ARG A 283 -5.86 10.86 -37.28
C ARG A 283 -6.92 11.57 -36.45
N ASP A 284 -7.97 10.87 -36.05
CA ASP A 284 -9.05 11.41 -35.21
C ASP A 284 -8.67 11.50 -33.71
N GLY A 285 -7.45 11.10 -33.36
CA GLY A 285 -6.93 11.10 -31.99
C GLY A 285 -7.30 9.87 -31.17
N ARG A 286 -7.93 8.84 -31.77
CA ARG A 286 -8.17 7.57 -31.08
C ARG A 286 -6.86 6.79 -30.88
N LEU A 287 -6.68 6.23 -29.69
CA LEU A 287 -5.60 5.29 -29.42
C LEU A 287 -5.82 3.99 -30.20
N HIS A 288 -4.78 3.45 -30.83
CA HIS A 288 -4.86 2.23 -31.65
C HIS A 288 -3.94 1.11 -31.15
N ALA A 289 -2.72 1.45 -30.73
CA ALA A 289 -1.77 0.48 -30.18
C ALA A 289 -0.97 1.06 -29.00
N PHE A 290 -0.72 0.26 -27.97
CA PHE A 290 0.13 0.62 -26.83
C PHE A 290 1.01 -0.55 -26.44
N ASP A 291 2.32 -0.31 -26.42
CA ASP A 291 3.35 -1.27 -26.06
C ASP A 291 4.16 -0.72 -24.89
N ALA A 292 4.21 -1.46 -23.78
CA ALA A 292 4.98 -1.10 -22.61
C ALA A 292 6.01 -2.19 -22.31
N GLN A 293 7.30 -1.85 -22.40
CA GLN A 293 8.38 -2.64 -21.85
C GLN A 293 8.87 -1.97 -20.57
N VAL A 294 8.70 -2.65 -19.44
CA VAL A 294 9.01 -2.13 -18.10
C VAL A 294 10.06 -3.01 -17.46
N PHE A 295 11.18 -2.41 -17.06
CA PHE A 295 12.17 -3.06 -16.23
C PHE A 295 12.00 -2.55 -14.80
N LEU A 296 11.72 -3.46 -13.87
CA LEU A 296 11.61 -3.15 -12.46
C LEU A 296 12.91 -3.55 -11.78
N ASN A 297 13.61 -2.56 -11.22
CA ASN A 297 14.75 -2.81 -10.36
C ASN A 297 14.21 -3.30 -9.00
N THR A 298 14.37 -4.60 -8.75
CA THR A 298 13.81 -5.29 -7.59
C THR A 298 14.77 -5.29 -6.40
N GLY A 299 16.00 -4.81 -6.58
CA GLY A 299 17.02 -4.88 -5.54
C GLY A 299 17.46 -6.31 -5.26
N ALA A 300 17.90 -6.58 -4.04
CA ALA A 300 18.55 -7.85 -3.69
C ALA A 300 17.63 -9.07 -3.63
N TYR A 301 16.32 -8.87 -3.42
CA TYR A 301 15.36 -9.95 -3.15
C TYR A 301 14.02 -9.70 -3.82
N CYS A 302 13.34 -10.77 -4.21
CA CYS A 302 12.14 -10.78 -5.03
C CYS A 302 10.97 -10.08 -4.34
N THR A 303 10.81 -10.29 -3.04
CA THR A 303 9.69 -9.82 -2.21
C THR A 303 8.34 -9.91 -2.96
N HIS A 304 7.68 -8.80 -3.28
CA HIS A 304 6.43 -8.67 -4.02
C HIS A 304 6.59 -8.37 -5.52
N GLY A 305 7.81 -8.36 -6.08
CA GLY A 305 8.09 -7.96 -7.47
C GLY A 305 7.12 -8.53 -8.52
N PRO A 306 6.85 -9.86 -8.55
CA PRO A 306 5.93 -10.45 -9.51
C PRO A 306 4.50 -9.89 -9.41
N ILE A 307 4.04 -9.60 -8.19
CA ILE A 307 2.72 -9.03 -7.93
C ILE A 307 2.66 -7.56 -8.33
N VAL A 308 3.73 -6.80 -8.10
CA VAL A 308 3.85 -5.39 -8.55
C VAL A 308 3.78 -5.32 -10.08
N SER A 309 4.53 -6.15 -10.80
CA SER A 309 4.49 -6.19 -12.28
C SER A 309 3.12 -6.65 -12.81
N ALA A 310 2.49 -7.65 -12.16
CA ALA A 310 1.14 -8.08 -12.51
C ALA A 310 0.07 -7.02 -12.25
N ALA A 311 0.24 -6.20 -11.21
CA ALA A 311 -0.64 -5.06 -10.97
C ALA A 311 -0.48 -4.01 -12.08
N GLN A 312 0.76 -3.62 -12.43
CA GLN A 312 1.05 -2.64 -13.50
C GLN A 312 0.42 -3.01 -14.84
N SER A 313 0.46 -4.29 -15.23
CA SER A 313 -0.11 -4.76 -16.49
C SER A 313 -1.63 -4.57 -16.62
N ARG A 314 -2.31 -4.20 -15.53
CA ARG A 314 -3.77 -4.00 -15.45
C ARG A 314 -4.15 -2.57 -15.03
N LYS A 315 -3.25 -1.59 -15.18
CA LYS A 315 -3.52 -0.17 -14.89
C LYS A 315 -3.54 0.67 -16.16
N PHE A 316 -4.55 0.44 -17.01
CA PHE A 316 -4.73 1.15 -18.27
C PHE A 316 -6.19 1.51 -18.51
N GLN A 317 -6.56 2.78 -18.26
CA GLN A 317 -7.94 3.26 -18.27
C GLN A 317 -8.42 3.85 -19.62
N TYR A 318 -7.79 3.47 -20.73
CA TYR A 318 -8.18 3.94 -22.06
C TYR A 318 -8.59 2.78 -22.97
N ARG A 319 -9.58 3.02 -23.84
CA ARG A 319 -9.98 2.11 -24.91
C ARG A 319 -8.83 1.95 -25.90
N ILE A 320 -8.42 0.71 -26.12
CA ILE A 320 -7.37 0.42 -27.09
C ILE A 320 -7.50 -1.00 -27.68
N PRO A 321 -7.48 -1.16 -29.01
CA PRO A 321 -7.61 -2.48 -29.65
C PRO A 321 -6.37 -3.37 -29.52
N HIS A 322 -5.18 -2.77 -29.43
CA HIS A 322 -3.92 -3.49 -29.40
C HIS A 322 -3.09 -3.05 -28.19
N TYR A 323 -2.88 -3.95 -27.26
CA TYR A 323 -2.18 -3.70 -26.00
C TYR A 323 -1.16 -4.79 -25.74
N ARG A 324 0.06 -4.40 -25.36
CA ARG A 324 1.07 -5.32 -24.85
C ARG A 324 1.79 -4.70 -23.66
N TYR A 325 1.96 -5.51 -22.64
CA TYR A 325 2.78 -5.23 -21.48
C TYR A 325 3.80 -6.35 -21.31
N ARG A 326 5.07 -5.97 -21.20
CA ARG A 326 6.19 -6.85 -20.83
C ARG A 326 6.93 -6.25 -19.65
N GLY A 327 6.77 -6.85 -18.48
CA GLY A 327 7.40 -6.41 -17.24
C GLY A 327 8.48 -7.40 -16.78
N THR A 328 9.75 -6.98 -16.77
CA THR A 328 10.90 -7.80 -16.36
C THR A 328 11.42 -7.35 -14.99
N LEU A 329 11.54 -8.29 -14.06
CA LEU A 329 12.15 -8.07 -12.74
C LEU A 329 13.66 -8.30 -12.83
N VAL A 330 14.42 -7.39 -12.23
CA VAL A 330 15.88 -7.38 -12.31
C VAL A 330 16.47 -7.29 -10.90
N TYR A 331 17.26 -8.29 -10.51
CA TYR A 331 18.03 -8.23 -9.26
C TYR A 331 19.18 -7.24 -9.37
N THR A 332 19.39 -6.46 -8.31
CA THR A 332 20.56 -5.58 -8.14
C THR A 332 21.00 -5.60 -6.68
N ASN A 333 22.16 -5.02 -6.37
CA ASN A 333 22.65 -4.86 -5.00
C ASN A 333 22.10 -3.59 -4.30
N GLY A 334 21.03 -2.99 -4.85
CA GLY A 334 20.27 -1.92 -4.21
C GLY A 334 19.30 -2.43 -3.13
N PRO A 335 18.58 -1.53 -2.43
CA PRO A 335 17.54 -1.90 -1.49
C PRO A 335 16.52 -2.84 -2.12
N ALA A 336 16.09 -3.85 -1.37
CA ALA A 336 15.04 -4.75 -1.82
C ALA A 336 13.74 -3.95 -2.06
N ALA A 337 13.17 -4.06 -3.25
CA ALA A 337 11.93 -3.39 -3.60
C ALA A 337 10.75 -4.34 -3.52
N GLY A 338 9.59 -3.79 -3.17
CA GLY A 338 8.36 -4.53 -2.95
C GLY A 338 7.12 -3.68 -3.14
N ALA A 339 6.09 -3.98 -2.35
CA ALA A 339 4.85 -3.24 -2.36
C ALA A 339 5.02 -1.86 -1.71
N MET A 340 4.64 -0.81 -2.44
CA MET A 340 4.39 0.55 -1.93
C MET A 340 3.07 1.04 -2.52
N ARG A 341 2.37 1.93 -1.80
CA ARG A 341 1.08 2.54 -2.17
C ARG A 341 0.95 2.72 -3.68
N GLY A 342 0.06 1.95 -4.30
CA GLY A 342 -0.20 1.95 -5.74
C GLY A 342 0.45 0.82 -6.54
N TYR A 343 1.27 -0.06 -5.98
CA TYR A 343 1.81 -1.29 -6.64
C TYR A 343 2.32 -1.06 -8.08
N GLY A 344 3.34 -0.22 -8.23
CA GLY A 344 3.92 0.06 -9.55
C GLY A 344 3.07 1.01 -10.43
N ASN A 345 1.80 1.24 -10.10
CA ASN A 345 0.90 2.11 -10.85
C ASN A 345 1.43 3.56 -10.97
N PRO A 346 2.00 4.19 -9.91
CA PRO A 346 2.56 5.54 -10.05
C PRO A 346 3.66 5.61 -11.11
N GLN A 347 4.55 4.62 -11.18
CA GLN A 347 5.66 4.61 -12.15
C GLN A 347 5.17 4.51 -13.60
N LEU A 348 4.25 3.59 -13.89
CA LEU A 348 3.70 3.44 -15.24
C LEU A 348 2.76 4.60 -15.60
N THR A 349 2.01 5.13 -14.63
CA THR A 349 1.13 6.28 -14.83
C THR A 349 1.93 7.54 -15.16
N PHE A 350 3.05 7.81 -14.48
CA PHE A 350 3.95 8.91 -14.85
C PHE A 350 4.34 8.83 -16.34
N ALA A 351 4.88 7.70 -16.78
CA ALA A 351 5.32 7.49 -18.15
C ALA A 351 4.16 7.60 -19.15
N ARG A 352 3.03 6.93 -18.87
CA ARG A 352 1.84 6.91 -19.74
C ARG A 352 1.23 8.29 -19.87
N GLU A 353 0.96 8.98 -18.77
CA GLU A 353 0.25 10.26 -18.80
C GLU A 353 1.11 11.42 -19.31
N ARG A 354 2.43 11.31 -19.24
CA ARG A 354 3.36 12.19 -19.98
C ARG A 354 3.19 12.01 -21.49
N MET A 355 3.23 10.76 -21.96
CA MET A 355 3.00 10.45 -23.37
C MET A 355 1.61 10.89 -23.86
N MET A 356 0.55 10.71 -23.04
CA MET A 356 -0.80 11.19 -23.41
C MET A 356 -0.85 12.71 -23.59
N ASP A 357 -0.09 13.46 -22.79
CA ASP A 357 -0.02 14.92 -22.91
C ASP A 357 0.73 15.34 -24.18
N ASP A 358 1.83 14.66 -24.51
CA ASP A 358 2.59 14.91 -25.74
C ASP A 358 1.77 14.60 -26.98
N ILE A 359 0.99 13.51 -26.95
CA ILE A 359 0.06 13.15 -28.01
C ILE A 359 -1.01 14.25 -28.17
N ALA A 360 -1.66 14.66 -27.08
CA ALA A 360 -2.68 15.72 -27.12
C ALA A 360 -2.12 17.03 -27.68
N LYS A 361 -0.92 17.44 -27.23
CA LYS A 361 -0.20 18.61 -27.75
C LYS A 361 0.07 18.48 -29.26
N SER A 362 0.49 17.31 -29.73
CA SER A 362 0.80 17.06 -31.14
C SER A 362 -0.42 17.09 -32.08
N LEU A 363 -1.62 16.97 -31.51
CA LEU A 363 -2.92 17.05 -32.19
C LEU A 363 -3.60 18.41 -31.96
N GLU A 364 -2.96 19.32 -31.24
CA GLU A 364 -3.54 20.60 -30.80
C GLU A 364 -4.90 20.41 -30.08
N MET A 365 -5.03 19.30 -29.35
CA MET A 365 -6.24 18.92 -28.64
C MET A 365 -6.11 19.25 -27.15
N ASP A 366 -7.19 19.74 -26.55
CA ASP A 366 -7.26 19.90 -25.10
C ASP A 366 -6.96 18.55 -24.39
N PRO A 367 -6.03 18.52 -23.42
CA PRO A 367 -5.57 17.28 -22.79
C PRO A 367 -6.66 16.55 -21.99
N VAL A 368 -7.68 17.26 -21.48
CA VAL A 368 -8.83 16.64 -20.80
C VAL A 368 -9.75 16.00 -21.82
N ARG A 369 -10.08 16.72 -22.90
CA ARG A 369 -10.91 16.22 -24.01
C ARG A 369 -10.29 14.98 -24.67
N PHE A 370 -8.98 15.01 -24.93
CA PHE A 370 -8.26 13.86 -25.50
C PHE A 370 -8.41 12.60 -24.65
N ARG A 371 -8.24 12.74 -23.32
CA ARG A 371 -8.36 11.64 -22.37
C ARG A 371 -9.80 11.16 -22.25
N LEU A 372 -10.78 12.05 -22.19
CA LEU A 372 -12.20 11.69 -22.14
C LEU A 372 -12.65 10.91 -23.38
N MET A 373 -12.23 11.34 -24.57
CA MET A 373 -12.55 10.66 -25.83
C MET A 373 -12.06 9.20 -25.84
N ASN A 374 -10.89 8.96 -25.27
CA ASN A 374 -10.26 7.65 -25.22
C ASN A 374 -10.55 6.86 -23.94
N HIS A 375 -11.23 7.43 -22.93
CA HIS A 375 -11.46 6.76 -21.65
C HIS A 375 -12.40 5.55 -21.81
N LEU A 376 -12.26 4.57 -20.92
CA LEU A 376 -13.20 3.45 -20.80
C LEU A 376 -14.60 3.94 -20.38
N GLU A 377 -15.63 3.30 -20.92
CA GLU A 377 -17.04 3.50 -20.58
C GLU A 377 -17.60 2.27 -19.84
N ILE A 378 -18.79 2.41 -19.24
CA ILE A 378 -19.49 1.27 -18.62
C ILE A 378 -19.73 0.20 -19.69
N GLY A 379 -19.39 -1.06 -19.38
CA GLY A 379 -19.40 -2.17 -20.32
C GLY A 379 -18.05 -2.47 -20.97
N ASP A 380 -17.08 -1.53 -20.91
CA ASP A 380 -15.70 -1.80 -21.32
C ASP A 380 -14.93 -2.59 -20.25
N ARG A 381 -13.70 -2.98 -20.59
CA ARG A 381 -12.73 -3.61 -19.69
C ARG A 381 -11.35 -3.00 -19.90
N ILE A 382 -10.52 -3.03 -18.85
CA ILE A 382 -9.08 -2.80 -19.03
C ILE A 382 -8.52 -3.92 -19.92
N PRO A 383 -7.62 -3.63 -20.87
CA PRO A 383 -6.97 -4.66 -21.66
C PRO A 383 -6.38 -5.79 -20.80
N THR A 384 -6.56 -7.04 -21.24
CA THR A 384 -6.10 -8.27 -20.57
C THR A 384 -6.74 -8.55 -19.18
N SER A 385 -7.72 -7.75 -18.78
CA SER A 385 -8.55 -7.98 -17.59
C SER A 385 -9.87 -8.66 -17.98
N PRO A 386 -10.35 -9.65 -17.20
CA PRO A 386 -11.70 -10.20 -17.40
C PRO A 386 -12.81 -9.33 -16.78
N ILE A 387 -12.45 -8.33 -15.96
CA ILE A 387 -13.40 -7.50 -15.21
C ILE A 387 -14.03 -6.45 -16.13
N VAL A 388 -15.36 -6.44 -16.16
CA VAL A 388 -16.19 -5.47 -16.91
C VAL A 388 -16.54 -4.30 -15.99
N LEU A 389 -16.40 -3.09 -16.50
CA LEU A 389 -16.69 -1.87 -15.76
C LEU A 389 -18.20 -1.66 -15.57
N GLN A 390 -18.66 -1.62 -14.32
CA GLN A 390 -20.07 -1.43 -13.97
C GLN A 390 -20.40 -0.02 -13.47
N SER A 391 -19.39 0.73 -13.00
CA SER A 391 -19.55 2.08 -12.47
C SER A 391 -18.39 2.98 -12.92
N CYS A 392 -18.71 4.19 -13.38
CA CYS A 392 -17.72 5.19 -13.78
C CYS A 392 -18.31 6.60 -13.67
N ALA A 393 -17.71 7.44 -12.83
CA ALA A 393 -18.09 8.84 -12.67
C ALA A 393 -16.99 9.81 -13.14
N ILE A 394 -16.14 9.40 -14.09
CA ILE A 394 -15.10 10.26 -14.66
C ILE A 394 -15.64 11.57 -15.26
N PRO A 395 -16.76 11.58 -16.02
CA PRO A 395 -17.33 12.84 -16.51
C PRO A 395 -17.69 13.82 -15.38
N GLU A 396 -18.27 13.32 -14.28
CA GLU A 396 -18.58 14.13 -13.09
C GLU A 396 -17.30 14.62 -12.40
N CYS A 397 -16.28 13.75 -12.29
CA CYS A 397 -14.98 14.13 -11.74
C CYS A 397 -14.33 15.26 -12.54
N VAL A 398 -14.41 15.20 -13.87
CA VAL A 398 -13.91 16.26 -14.75
C VAL A 398 -14.69 17.56 -14.53
N GLU A 399 -16.01 17.50 -14.50
CA GLU A 399 -16.86 18.68 -14.26
C GLU A 399 -16.52 19.36 -12.92
N GLY A 400 -16.47 18.58 -11.84
CA GLY A 400 -16.14 19.08 -10.50
C GLY A 400 -14.72 19.63 -10.39
N GLY A 401 -13.74 18.96 -11.00
CA GLY A 401 -12.35 19.42 -11.03
C GLY A 401 -12.15 20.70 -11.86
N GLU A 402 -12.78 20.78 -13.04
CA GLU A 402 -12.77 21.98 -13.89
C GLU A 402 -13.46 23.17 -13.23
N ALA A 403 -14.52 22.95 -12.44
CA ALA A 403 -15.14 24.01 -11.65
C ALA A 403 -14.14 24.61 -10.66
N PHE A 404 -13.43 23.78 -9.88
CA PHE A 404 -12.37 24.26 -8.99
C PHE A 404 -11.25 24.98 -9.74
N ARG A 405 -10.83 24.45 -10.90
CA ARG A 405 -9.79 25.07 -11.74
C ARG A 405 -10.19 26.48 -12.17
N ARG A 406 -11.41 26.65 -12.69
CA ARG A 406 -11.96 27.96 -13.12
C ARG A 406 -12.07 28.92 -11.95
N ASP A 407 -12.49 28.45 -10.78
CA ASP A 407 -12.59 29.28 -9.58
C ASP A 407 -11.20 29.75 -9.09
N ILE A 408 -10.17 28.90 -9.21
CA ILE A 408 -8.77 29.30 -8.92
C ILE A 408 -8.28 30.32 -9.95
N GLU A 409 -8.50 30.09 -11.23
CA GLU A 409 -8.09 31.01 -12.29
C GLU A 409 -8.72 32.39 -12.12
N LYS A 410 -10.03 32.44 -11.82
CA LYS A 410 -10.73 33.68 -11.52
C LYS A 410 -10.17 34.39 -10.28
N ARG A 411 -9.85 33.64 -9.23
CA ARG A 411 -9.22 34.19 -8.00
C ARG A 411 -7.82 34.75 -8.27
N GLU A 412 -7.12 34.26 -9.29
CA GLU A 412 -5.75 34.66 -9.63
C GLU A 412 -5.67 35.52 -10.90
N GLU A 413 -6.79 35.94 -11.47
CA GLU A 413 -6.84 36.66 -12.76
C GLU A 413 -6.07 37.99 -12.73
N GLU A 414 -6.15 38.71 -11.61
CA GLU A 414 -5.44 39.98 -11.40
C GLU A 414 -3.97 39.79 -10.99
N ARG A 415 -3.52 38.55 -10.77
CA ARG A 415 -2.17 38.25 -10.28
C ARG A 415 -1.18 38.16 -11.44
N THR A 416 -0.25 39.10 -11.49
CA THR A 416 0.87 39.04 -12.44
C THR A 416 2.02 38.20 -11.86
N PRO A 417 2.45 37.09 -12.51
CA PRO A 417 3.64 36.37 -12.08
C PRO A 417 4.89 37.27 -12.12
N PRO A 418 5.87 37.09 -11.22
CA PRO A 418 7.14 37.81 -11.30
C PRO A 418 7.84 37.62 -12.66
N PRO A 419 8.66 38.59 -13.11
CA PRO A 419 9.45 38.43 -14.33
C PRO A 419 10.27 37.14 -14.31
N GLY A 420 10.25 36.38 -15.40
CA GLY A 420 10.96 35.09 -15.51
C GLY A 420 10.23 33.89 -14.90
N VAL A 421 9.06 34.08 -14.28
CA VAL A 421 8.23 32.99 -13.76
C VAL A 421 7.13 32.60 -14.76
N LEU A 422 7.13 31.35 -15.18
CA LEU A 422 6.11 30.77 -16.07
C LEU A 422 5.15 29.91 -15.26
N GLU A 423 3.84 30.06 -15.51
CA GLU A 423 2.82 29.22 -14.88
C GLU A 423 2.08 28.37 -15.89
N ALA A 424 1.77 27.14 -15.49
CA ALA A 424 0.97 26.24 -16.31
C ALA A 424 0.16 25.27 -15.47
N TRP A 425 -0.96 24.84 -16.04
CA TRP A 425 -1.73 23.68 -15.58
C TRP A 425 -1.31 22.42 -16.34
N GLY A 426 -1.15 21.33 -15.61
CA GLY A 426 -1.07 19.96 -16.13
C GLY A 426 -2.20 19.12 -15.58
N VAL A 427 -2.57 18.07 -16.31
CA VAL A 427 -3.62 17.12 -15.91
C VAL A 427 -3.16 15.68 -16.12
N ALA A 428 -3.61 14.77 -15.26
CA ALA A 428 -3.38 13.34 -15.39
C ALA A 428 -4.60 12.55 -14.93
N PHE A 429 -4.91 11.47 -15.65
CA PHE A 429 -5.96 10.54 -15.28
C PHE A 429 -5.33 9.26 -14.72
N SER A 430 -6.05 8.60 -13.83
CA SER A 430 -5.62 7.33 -13.27
C SER A 430 -6.79 6.47 -12.86
N CYS A 431 -6.57 5.16 -12.83
CA CYS A 431 -7.42 4.20 -12.15
C CYS A 431 -6.62 3.43 -11.11
N HIS A 432 -7.31 2.79 -10.18
CA HIS A 432 -6.73 1.75 -9.35
C HIS A 432 -7.69 0.56 -9.23
N THR A 433 -7.47 -0.36 -8.30
CA THR A 433 -8.37 -1.48 -8.03
C THR A 433 -8.88 -1.45 -6.60
N SER A 434 -10.08 -1.99 -6.38
CA SER A 434 -10.64 -2.20 -5.04
C SER A 434 -10.39 -3.64 -4.61
N GLY A 435 -9.23 -3.88 -4.01
CA GLY A 435 -8.69 -5.20 -3.74
C GLY A 435 -7.68 -5.68 -4.79
N PRO A 436 -7.14 -6.90 -4.62
CA PRO A 436 -6.24 -7.52 -5.59
C PRO A 436 -6.87 -7.57 -6.98
N SER A 437 -6.11 -7.19 -8.02
CA SER A 437 -6.62 -7.03 -9.40
C SER A 437 -7.04 -8.33 -10.08
N ASN A 438 -6.92 -9.47 -9.41
CA ASN A 438 -7.38 -10.80 -9.81
C ASN A 438 -8.59 -11.29 -8.99
N ALA A 439 -9.17 -10.42 -8.16
CA ALA A 439 -10.28 -10.74 -7.25
C ALA A 439 -9.98 -11.89 -6.26
N GLU A 440 -8.70 -12.06 -5.86
CA GLU A 440 -8.32 -13.08 -4.87
C GLU A 440 -8.38 -12.57 -3.41
N GLY A 441 -8.85 -11.35 -3.18
CA GLY A 441 -9.05 -10.82 -1.83
C GLY A 441 -10.04 -11.66 -1.04
N MET A 442 -9.71 -11.99 0.21
CA MET A 442 -10.56 -12.77 1.10
C MET A 442 -10.66 -12.11 2.46
N SER A 443 -11.86 -12.10 3.03
CA SER A 443 -12.12 -11.67 4.39
C SER A 443 -13.26 -12.46 4.98
N SER A 444 -13.22 -12.65 6.28
CA SER A 444 -14.33 -13.20 7.07
C SER A 444 -14.65 -12.26 8.22
N SER A 445 -15.88 -12.33 8.72
CA SER A 445 -16.35 -11.51 9.83
C SER A 445 -17.35 -12.28 10.69
N PHE A 446 -17.28 -12.06 12.00
CA PHE A 446 -18.28 -12.49 12.98
C PHE A 446 -18.86 -11.27 13.69
N ILE A 447 -20.15 -11.29 13.95
CA ILE A 447 -20.82 -10.27 14.74
C ILE A 447 -21.65 -10.97 15.82
N LEU A 448 -21.48 -10.57 17.07
CA LEU A 448 -22.25 -11.05 18.21
C LEU A 448 -23.12 -9.92 18.73
N LEU A 449 -24.42 -10.18 18.89
CA LEU A 449 -25.35 -9.27 19.56
C LEU A 449 -25.36 -9.54 21.06
N ASN A 450 -25.15 -8.49 21.85
CA ASN A 450 -25.28 -8.52 23.30
C ASN A 450 -26.73 -8.19 23.71
N ASP A 451 -27.09 -8.57 24.94
CA ASP A 451 -28.43 -8.37 25.49
C ASP A 451 -28.78 -6.88 25.72
N ASP A 452 -27.78 -6.02 25.86
CA ASP A 452 -27.93 -4.56 25.94
C ASP A 452 -28.11 -3.90 24.56
N GLY A 453 -28.17 -4.68 23.48
CA GLY A 453 -28.31 -4.21 22.10
C GLY A 453 -27.01 -3.76 21.45
N SER A 454 -25.89 -3.72 22.17
CA SER A 454 -24.57 -3.48 21.57
C SER A 454 -24.10 -4.71 20.78
N VAL A 455 -23.14 -4.51 19.88
CA VAL A 455 -22.60 -5.59 19.05
C VAL A 455 -21.08 -5.65 19.10
N ASN A 456 -20.54 -6.85 19.13
CA ASN A 456 -19.10 -7.12 18.99
C ASN A 456 -18.82 -7.58 17.56
N LEU A 457 -18.06 -6.79 16.80
CA LEU A 457 -17.55 -7.13 15.48
C LEU A 457 -16.13 -7.69 15.60
N MET A 458 -15.92 -8.93 15.13
CA MET A 458 -14.60 -9.54 14.97
C MET A 458 -14.23 -9.61 13.49
N THR A 459 -13.10 -9.01 13.11
CA THR A 459 -12.62 -8.94 11.73
C THR A 459 -11.11 -9.11 11.65
N GLY A 460 -10.60 -9.78 10.61
CA GLY A 460 -9.15 -9.89 10.41
C GLY A 460 -8.49 -8.64 9.83
N SER A 461 -9.29 -7.63 9.45
CA SER A 461 -8.82 -6.38 8.85
C SER A 461 -7.84 -5.63 9.76
N ALA A 462 -6.72 -5.16 9.21
CA ALA A 462 -5.70 -4.41 9.94
C ALA A 462 -5.86 -2.90 9.73
N ASP A 463 -6.28 -2.15 10.75
CA ASP A 463 -6.25 -0.67 10.70
C ASP A 463 -4.82 -0.17 10.94
N ILE A 464 -4.36 0.62 9.97
CA ILE A 464 -3.01 1.17 9.85
C ILE A 464 -3.00 2.70 9.89
N GLY A 465 -4.13 3.31 10.24
CA GLY A 465 -4.36 4.76 10.22
C GLY A 465 -5.38 5.21 9.17
N GLN A 466 -5.80 4.33 8.26
CA GLN A 466 -6.79 4.63 7.23
C GLN A 466 -8.23 4.69 7.75
N GLY A 467 -8.50 4.22 8.98
CA GLY A 467 -9.82 4.29 9.59
C GLY A 467 -10.77 3.15 9.19
N SER A 468 -10.23 1.99 8.82
CA SER A 468 -11.04 0.82 8.49
C SER A 468 -11.93 0.41 9.66
N GLU A 469 -11.43 0.41 10.90
CA GLU A 469 -12.26 0.03 12.06
C GLU A 469 -13.49 0.94 12.20
N THR A 470 -13.34 2.25 12.00
CA THR A 470 -14.46 3.20 12.00
C THR A 470 -15.45 2.91 10.86
N THR A 471 -14.96 2.80 9.62
CA THR A 471 -15.85 2.59 8.46
C THR A 471 -16.57 1.23 8.50
N LEU A 472 -15.91 0.18 9.00
CA LEU A 472 -16.53 -1.14 9.18
C LEU A 472 -17.60 -1.10 10.27
N SER A 473 -17.38 -0.37 11.39
CA SER A 473 -18.43 -0.13 12.38
C SER A 473 -19.62 0.63 11.82
N GLN A 474 -19.38 1.62 10.96
CA GLN A 474 -20.46 2.37 10.29
C GLN A 474 -21.31 1.45 9.39
N ILE A 475 -20.69 0.50 8.68
CA ILE A 475 -21.42 -0.49 7.88
C ILE A 475 -22.34 -1.35 8.75
N VAL A 476 -21.85 -1.82 9.92
CA VAL A 476 -22.68 -2.59 10.87
C VAL A 476 -23.82 -1.74 11.43
N ALA A 477 -23.50 -0.52 11.85
CA ALA A 477 -24.47 0.40 12.43
C ALA A 477 -25.60 0.74 11.47
N GLU A 478 -25.26 1.03 10.21
CA GLU A 478 -26.22 1.32 9.15
C GLU A 478 -27.13 0.11 8.85
N GLU A 479 -26.55 -1.09 8.68
CA GLU A 479 -27.35 -2.28 8.38
C GLU A 479 -28.27 -2.66 9.54
N LEU A 480 -27.84 -2.54 10.79
CA LEU A 480 -28.66 -2.87 11.96
C LEU A 480 -29.58 -1.73 12.41
N GLY A 481 -29.34 -0.51 11.94
CA GLY A 481 -30.04 0.70 12.38
C GLY A 481 -29.71 1.11 13.82
N ILE A 482 -28.52 0.78 14.32
CA ILE A 482 -28.06 1.14 15.67
C ILE A 482 -27.07 2.31 15.61
N ARG A 483 -26.68 2.85 16.77
CA ARG A 483 -25.63 3.88 16.79
C ARG A 483 -24.27 3.24 16.58
N TRP A 484 -23.35 3.96 15.94
CA TRP A 484 -22.01 3.43 15.67
C TRP A 484 -21.20 3.23 16.96
N GLU A 485 -21.49 3.98 18.03
CA GLU A 485 -20.89 3.82 19.36
C GLU A 485 -21.27 2.50 20.04
N ASP A 486 -22.38 1.88 19.59
CA ASP A 486 -22.85 0.59 20.10
C ASP A 486 -22.14 -0.59 19.39
N VAL A 487 -21.20 -0.31 18.48
CA VAL A 487 -20.37 -1.31 17.78
C VAL A 487 -18.95 -1.34 18.37
N ARG A 488 -18.57 -2.46 18.97
CA ARG A 488 -17.23 -2.74 19.49
C ARG A 488 -16.45 -3.59 18.49
N VAL A 489 -15.21 -3.19 18.15
CA VAL A 489 -14.40 -3.92 17.17
C VAL A 489 -13.23 -4.65 17.85
N THR A 490 -13.04 -5.92 17.49
CA THR A 490 -11.80 -6.67 17.71
C THR A 490 -11.19 -7.00 16.36
N ALA A 491 -9.97 -6.53 16.12
CA ALA A 491 -9.34 -6.56 14.80
C ALA A 491 -7.95 -7.21 14.83
N ALA A 492 -7.58 -7.91 13.75
CA ALA A 492 -6.21 -8.33 13.44
C ALA A 492 -5.47 -9.08 14.56
N ASP A 493 -6.16 -10.04 15.20
CA ASP A 493 -5.59 -11.04 16.10
C ASP A 493 -5.85 -12.43 15.54
N THR A 494 -4.81 -13.12 15.09
CA THR A 494 -4.97 -14.38 14.34
C THR A 494 -5.58 -15.53 15.16
N GLN A 495 -5.72 -15.38 16.47
CA GLN A 495 -6.37 -16.36 17.34
C GLN A 495 -7.85 -16.04 17.60
N HIS A 496 -8.21 -14.76 17.67
CA HIS A 496 -9.55 -14.33 18.07
C HIS A 496 -10.39 -13.78 16.90
N THR A 497 -9.74 -13.40 15.81
CA THR A 497 -10.41 -12.83 14.64
C THR A 497 -10.32 -13.80 13.46
N PRO A 498 -11.35 -13.81 12.59
CA PRO A 498 -11.36 -14.67 11.43
C PRO A 498 -10.35 -14.21 10.37
N TYR A 499 -10.04 -15.09 9.42
CA TYR A 499 -9.05 -14.83 8.37
C TYR A 499 -9.38 -13.60 7.52
N ASP A 500 -8.35 -12.81 7.23
CA ASP A 500 -8.35 -11.71 6.26
C ASP A 500 -7.01 -11.76 5.50
N SER A 501 -7.04 -11.47 4.21
CA SER A 501 -5.82 -11.44 3.40
C SER A 501 -4.84 -10.33 3.84
N GLY A 502 -5.32 -9.31 4.53
CA GLY A 502 -4.56 -8.20 5.07
C GLY A 502 -4.86 -6.86 4.38
N THR A 503 -4.22 -5.82 4.90
CA THR A 503 -4.40 -4.44 4.45
C THR A 503 -3.49 -4.09 3.31
N TYR A 504 -3.97 -4.30 2.08
CA TYR A 504 -3.23 -4.02 0.85
C TYR A 504 -4.14 -3.98 -0.38
N ALA A 505 -3.63 -3.50 -1.52
CA ALA A 505 -4.38 -3.35 -2.76
C ALA A 505 -5.73 -2.63 -2.58
N SER A 506 -5.80 -1.72 -1.59
CA SER A 506 -7.00 -0.98 -1.20
C SER A 506 -8.21 -1.88 -0.91
N SER A 507 -7.98 -3.04 -0.28
CA SER A 507 -8.98 -4.10 -0.11
C SER A 507 -10.01 -3.85 1.00
N GLN A 508 -9.69 -3.06 2.04
CA GLN A 508 -10.44 -3.06 3.31
C GLN A 508 -11.91 -2.74 3.13
N ILE A 509 -12.22 -1.62 2.49
CA ILE A 509 -13.61 -1.19 2.35
C ILE A 509 -14.40 -2.11 1.42
N TYR A 510 -13.76 -2.69 0.40
CA TYR A 510 -14.45 -3.50 -0.59
C TYR A 510 -14.55 -4.97 -0.17
N VAL A 511 -13.44 -5.59 0.21
CA VAL A 511 -13.35 -7.00 0.62
C VAL A 511 -13.86 -7.19 2.04
N SER A 512 -13.23 -6.55 3.03
CA SER A 512 -13.62 -6.69 4.43
C SER A 512 -14.98 -6.03 4.67
N GLY A 513 -15.29 -4.90 4.02
CA GLY A 513 -16.60 -4.26 4.10
C GLY A 513 -17.74 -5.12 3.56
N ASN A 514 -17.56 -5.85 2.45
CA ASN A 514 -18.56 -6.82 1.98
C ASN A 514 -18.73 -7.99 2.98
N ALA A 515 -17.64 -8.51 3.55
CA ALA A 515 -17.72 -9.55 4.58
C ALA A 515 -18.52 -9.07 5.81
N VAL A 516 -18.26 -7.84 6.26
CA VAL A 516 -18.96 -7.22 7.39
C VAL A 516 -20.43 -6.97 7.07
N LEU A 517 -20.76 -6.39 5.91
CA LEU A 517 -22.15 -6.14 5.50
C LEU A 517 -22.96 -7.44 5.42
N ARG A 518 -22.39 -8.48 4.80
CA ARG A 518 -23.04 -9.80 4.70
C ARG A 518 -23.20 -10.45 6.09
N ALA A 519 -22.21 -10.30 6.99
CA ALA A 519 -22.33 -10.79 8.37
C ALA A 519 -23.39 -10.02 9.19
N ALA A 520 -23.52 -8.71 8.98
CA ALA A 520 -24.55 -7.89 9.63
C ALA A 520 -25.97 -8.27 9.14
N ARG A 521 -26.13 -8.55 7.84
CA ARG A 521 -27.38 -9.08 7.28
C ARG A 521 -27.74 -10.44 7.86
N ASP A 522 -26.77 -11.34 7.98
CA ASP A 522 -26.95 -12.65 8.61
C ASP A 522 -27.36 -12.51 10.09
N LEU A 523 -26.72 -11.61 10.85
CA LEU A 523 -27.11 -11.30 12.23
C LEU A 523 -28.56 -10.80 12.30
N LYS A 524 -28.92 -9.84 11.45
CA LYS A 524 -30.26 -9.25 11.42
C LYS A 524 -31.33 -10.28 11.11
N GLU A 525 -31.03 -11.23 10.23
CA GLU A 525 -31.93 -12.34 9.93
C GLU A 525 -32.04 -13.33 11.10
N ASN A 526 -30.93 -13.73 11.71
CA ASN A 526 -30.95 -14.58 12.90
C ASN A 526 -31.70 -13.92 14.06
N PHE A 527 -31.58 -12.59 14.21
CA PHE A 527 -32.33 -11.82 15.18
C PHE A 527 -33.83 -11.83 14.88
N ARG A 528 -34.21 -11.58 13.62
CA ARG A 528 -35.60 -11.68 13.14
C ARG A 528 -36.20 -13.07 13.43
N GLN A 529 -35.46 -14.14 13.14
CA GLN A 529 -35.90 -15.52 13.42
C GLN A 529 -36.10 -15.80 14.91
N ALA A 530 -35.30 -15.19 15.77
CA ALA A 530 -35.46 -15.32 17.21
C ALA A 530 -36.68 -14.52 17.73
N LEU A 531 -36.93 -13.33 17.19
CA LEU A 531 -38.12 -12.53 17.48
C LEU A 531 -39.40 -13.25 17.04
N ILE A 532 -39.42 -13.85 15.85
CA ILE A 532 -40.53 -14.68 15.36
C ILE A 532 -40.86 -15.80 16.35
N ARG A 533 -39.84 -16.53 16.83
CA ARG A 533 -40.04 -17.63 17.79
C ARG A 533 -40.54 -17.14 19.15
N HIS A 534 -40.08 -15.97 19.59
CA HIS A 534 -40.47 -15.37 20.87
C HIS A 534 -41.91 -14.86 20.83
N PHE A 535 -42.26 -14.08 19.80
CA PHE A 535 -43.57 -13.41 19.66
C PHE A 535 -44.62 -14.23 18.89
N LYS A 536 -44.24 -15.37 18.32
CA LYS A 536 -45.10 -16.23 17.49
C LYS A 536 -45.77 -15.47 16.33
N THR A 537 -44.97 -14.70 15.59
CA THR A 537 -45.44 -13.86 14.46
C THR A 537 -44.83 -14.30 13.13
N GLU A 538 -45.37 -13.83 12.01
CA GLU A 538 -44.89 -14.15 10.65
C GLU A 538 -43.64 -13.33 10.25
N PRO A 539 -42.67 -13.90 9.50
CA PRO A 539 -41.37 -13.27 9.25
C PRO A 539 -41.40 -11.94 8.52
N GLN A 540 -42.36 -11.77 7.60
CA GLN A 540 -42.41 -10.65 6.66
C GLN A 540 -42.87 -9.34 7.30
N MET A 541 -43.24 -9.38 8.58
CA MET A 541 -43.90 -8.27 9.24
C MET A 541 -43.02 -7.56 10.28
N ILE A 542 -41.84 -8.10 10.63
CA ILE A 542 -40.90 -7.44 11.57
C ILE A 542 -40.04 -6.40 10.86
N ARG A 543 -40.14 -5.14 11.30
CA ARG A 543 -39.42 -4.01 10.72
C ARG A 543 -38.36 -3.46 11.67
N PHE A 544 -37.16 -3.27 11.14
CA PHE A 544 -36.05 -2.61 11.83
C PHE A 544 -35.93 -1.19 11.30
N GLU A 545 -36.23 -0.19 12.14
CA GLU A 545 -36.27 1.21 11.74
C GLU A 545 -35.68 2.09 12.85
N LYS A 546 -34.57 2.79 12.55
CA LYS A 546 -33.98 3.82 13.42
C LYS A 546 -33.80 3.38 14.89
N GLY A 547 -33.18 2.23 15.12
CA GLY A 547 -32.91 1.69 16.44
C GLY A 547 -34.15 1.10 17.14
N ARG A 548 -35.23 0.88 16.38
CA ARG A 548 -36.46 0.26 16.86
C ARG A 548 -36.81 -0.98 16.04
N VAL A 549 -37.53 -1.89 16.68
CA VAL A 549 -37.99 -3.15 16.13
C VAL A 549 -39.51 -3.20 16.33
N ARG A 550 -40.24 -3.08 15.23
CA ARG A 550 -41.70 -3.18 15.21
C ARG A 550 -42.10 -4.60 14.88
N ILE A 551 -42.91 -5.19 15.74
CA ILE A 551 -43.25 -6.61 15.75
C ILE A 551 -44.77 -6.71 15.87
N PRO A 552 -45.49 -7.05 14.79
CA PRO A 552 -46.92 -7.30 14.89
C PRO A 552 -47.18 -8.62 15.61
N THR A 553 -48.18 -8.63 16.46
CA THR A 553 -48.66 -9.78 17.23
C THR A 553 -50.16 -9.91 17.06
N GLU A 554 -50.76 -10.98 17.58
CA GLU A 554 -52.22 -11.16 17.60
C GLU A 554 -52.94 -10.05 18.38
N GLU A 555 -52.26 -9.37 19.30
CA GLU A 555 -52.81 -8.32 20.18
C GLU A 555 -52.54 -6.88 19.67
N GLY A 556 -51.77 -6.71 18.59
CA GLY A 556 -51.41 -5.41 18.03
C GLY A 556 -49.93 -5.31 17.60
N GLU A 557 -49.46 -4.10 17.27
CA GLU A 557 -48.03 -3.87 16.98
C GLU A 557 -47.26 -3.60 18.29
N VAL A 558 -46.25 -4.40 18.56
CA VAL A 558 -45.28 -4.18 19.63
C VAL A 558 -44.11 -3.39 19.05
N ASP A 559 -43.83 -2.22 19.63
CA ASP A 559 -42.72 -1.37 19.22
C ASP A 559 -41.67 -1.32 20.34
N LEU A 560 -40.52 -1.97 20.10
CA LEU A 560 -39.40 -2.03 21.05
C LEU A 560 -38.22 -1.23 20.52
N SER A 561 -37.44 -0.65 21.42
CA SER A 561 -36.06 -0.30 21.08
C SER A 561 -35.25 -1.56 20.74
N PHE A 562 -34.18 -1.40 19.97
CA PHE A 562 -33.28 -2.49 19.61
C PHE A 562 -32.71 -3.22 20.85
N PRO A 563 -32.26 -2.52 21.92
CA PRO A 563 -31.88 -3.16 23.19
C PRO A 563 -33.01 -3.97 23.84
N GLU A 564 -34.23 -3.43 23.91
CA GLU A 564 -35.36 -4.15 24.53
C GLU A 564 -35.70 -5.43 23.76
N ALA A 565 -35.66 -5.38 22.43
CA ALA A 565 -35.84 -6.54 21.58
C ALA A 565 -34.70 -7.58 21.79
N ALA A 566 -33.45 -7.12 21.90
CA ALA A 566 -32.29 -7.99 22.14
C ALA A 566 -32.39 -8.69 23.51
N ALA A 567 -32.72 -7.96 24.57
CA ALA A 567 -32.92 -8.50 25.90
C ALA A 567 -34.04 -9.55 25.96
N LYS A 568 -35.19 -9.27 25.31
CA LYS A 568 -36.33 -10.23 25.26
C LYS A 568 -35.96 -11.53 24.56
N VAL A 569 -35.21 -11.44 23.45
CA VAL A 569 -34.75 -12.62 22.72
C VAL A 569 -33.71 -13.40 23.50
N THR A 570 -32.83 -12.73 24.24
CA THR A 570 -31.72 -13.38 24.95
C THR A 570 -32.21 -14.10 26.22
N PHE A 571 -33.03 -13.44 27.04
CA PHE A 571 -33.46 -13.96 28.36
C PHE A 571 -34.89 -14.46 28.42
N GLY A 572 -35.65 -14.40 27.31
CA GLY A 572 -36.99 -14.96 27.25
C GLY A 572 -37.00 -16.50 27.41
N GLY A 573 -38.19 -17.09 27.59
CA GLY A 573 -38.35 -18.55 27.73
C GLY A 573 -37.88 -19.39 26.52
N LYS A 574 -37.54 -18.74 25.40
CA LYS A 574 -36.87 -19.33 24.22
C LYS A 574 -35.57 -18.58 23.90
N GLY A 575 -34.78 -18.31 24.93
CA GLY A 575 -33.52 -17.56 24.86
C GLY A 575 -32.60 -18.03 23.73
N ALA A 576 -31.98 -17.09 23.02
CA ALA A 576 -31.00 -17.41 21.98
C ALA A 576 -29.85 -16.40 21.99
N VAL A 577 -28.62 -16.90 21.79
CA VAL A 577 -27.47 -16.05 21.50
C VAL A 577 -27.46 -15.78 20.01
N ILE A 578 -27.54 -14.50 19.65
CA ILE A 578 -27.67 -14.09 18.25
C ILE A 578 -26.30 -13.72 17.70
N MET A 579 -25.93 -14.38 16.61
CA MET A 579 -24.67 -14.15 15.90
C MET A 579 -24.94 -14.05 14.40
N GLY A 580 -24.11 -13.28 13.71
CA GLY A 580 -24.02 -13.28 12.26
C GLY A 580 -22.60 -13.59 11.81
N ARG A 581 -22.47 -14.25 10.65
CA ARG A 581 -21.16 -14.61 10.10
C ARG A 581 -21.12 -14.54 8.58
N CYS A 582 -19.95 -14.23 8.05
CA CYS A 582 -19.69 -14.35 6.62
C CYS A 582 -18.24 -14.74 6.36
N SER A 583 -18.04 -15.55 5.33
CA SER A 583 -16.77 -15.69 4.62
C SER A 583 -16.97 -15.16 3.21
N TYR A 584 -16.23 -14.13 2.84
CA TYR A 584 -16.30 -13.47 1.56
C TYR A 584 -14.98 -13.65 0.80
N LYS A 585 -15.09 -14.14 -0.43
CA LYS A 585 -14.05 -14.06 -1.45
C LYS A 585 -14.54 -13.05 -2.48
N ALA A 586 -13.68 -12.11 -2.85
CA ALA A 586 -14.02 -11.10 -3.84
C ALA A 586 -14.50 -11.76 -5.14
N GLU A 587 -15.66 -11.33 -5.62
CA GLU A 587 -16.24 -11.77 -6.90
C GLU A 587 -15.76 -10.87 -8.05
N ASP A 588 -15.35 -9.64 -7.71
CA ASP A 588 -14.92 -8.60 -8.64
C ASP A 588 -13.83 -7.74 -7.96
N SER A 589 -13.21 -6.81 -8.70
CA SER A 589 -12.26 -5.81 -8.22
C SER A 589 -12.50 -4.48 -8.98
N PRO A 590 -13.58 -3.76 -8.66
CA PRO A 590 -14.01 -2.59 -9.40
C PRO A 590 -13.00 -1.44 -9.33
N LEU A 591 -12.96 -0.65 -10.40
CA LEU A 591 -12.00 0.41 -10.59
C LEU A 591 -12.50 1.73 -9.96
N PRO A 592 -11.83 2.25 -8.93
CA PRO A 592 -11.92 3.65 -8.60
C PRO A 592 -11.07 4.47 -9.58
N PHE A 593 -11.49 5.70 -9.86
CA PHE A 593 -10.80 6.59 -10.80
C PHE A 593 -10.47 7.94 -10.16
N ALA A 594 -9.40 8.56 -10.63
CA ALA A 594 -9.04 9.92 -10.23
C ALA A 594 -8.57 10.74 -11.43
N VAL A 595 -8.95 12.02 -11.40
CA VAL A 595 -8.38 13.07 -12.26
C VAL A 595 -7.67 14.07 -11.36
N CYS A 596 -6.42 14.37 -11.68
CA CYS A 596 -5.60 15.32 -10.93
C CYS A 596 -5.13 16.45 -11.84
N TRP A 597 -5.29 17.68 -11.37
CA TRP A 597 -4.74 18.89 -11.99
C TRP A 597 -3.70 19.48 -11.05
N ALA A 598 -2.57 19.91 -11.62
CA ALA A 598 -1.53 20.62 -10.91
C ALA A 598 -1.29 21.98 -11.58
N LYS A 599 -1.31 23.06 -10.79
CA LYS A 599 -0.80 24.37 -11.22
C LYS A 599 0.60 24.55 -10.68
N VAL A 600 1.56 24.74 -11.57
CA VAL A 600 2.96 25.00 -11.19
C VAL A 600 3.37 26.41 -11.58
N ALA A 601 4.32 26.95 -10.84
CA ALA A 601 5.11 28.13 -11.20
C ALA A 601 6.58 27.71 -11.32
N VAL A 602 7.20 28.05 -12.44
CA VAL A 602 8.60 27.73 -12.72
C VAL A 602 9.37 29.02 -12.97
N ASP A 603 10.33 29.31 -12.11
CA ASP A 603 11.31 30.36 -12.33
C ASP A 603 12.35 29.87 -13.33
N THR A 604 12.39 30.49 -14.50
CA THR A 604 13.29 30.13 -15.61
C THR A 604 14.76 30.50 -15.37
N ILE A 605 15.04 31.42 -14.45
CA ILE A 605 16.41 31.84 -14.09
C ILE A 605 17.00 30.83 -13.10
N THR A 606 16.28 30.55 -12.02
CA THR A 606 16.77 29.65 -10.96
C THR A 606 16.44 28.18 -11.22
N ARG A 607 15.60 27.90 -12.24
CA ARG A 607 14.96 26.60 -12.48
C ARG A 607 14.19 26.09 -11.25
N THR A 608 13.65 26.99 -10.45
CA THR A 608 12.85 26.64 -9.27
C THR A 608 11.43 26.27 -9.68
N VAL A 609 10.98 25.06 -9.33
CA VAL A 609 9.60 24.61 -9.50
C VAL A 609 8.87 24.72 -8.17
N ARG A 610 7.69 25.34 -8.21
CA ARG A 610 6.74 25.43 -7.10
C ARG A 610 5.37 24.94 -7.53
N VAL A 611 4.83 23.94 -6.83
CA VAL A 611 3.43 23.53 -6.99
C VAL A 611 2.57 24.48 -6.17
N ARG A 612 1.61 25.16 -6.81
CA ARG A 612 0.76 26.16 -6.15
C ARG A 612 -0.60 25.58 -5.76
N HIS A 613 -1.19 24.81 -6.66
CA HIS A 613 -2.51 24.20 -6.50
C HIS A 613 -2.50 22.75 -6.94
N LEU A 614 -3.19 21.90 -6.20
CA LEU A 614 -3.53 20.53 -6.59
C LEU A 614 -5.02 20.30 -6.43
N ILE A 615 -5.69 20.00 -7.54
CA ILE A 615 -7.09 19.57 -7.53
C ILE A 615 -7.09 18.07 -7.78
N GLN A 616 -7.82 17.31 -6.97
CA GLN A 616 -8.05 15.90 -7.22
C GLN A 616 -9.52 15.55 -7.10
N ALA A 617 -10.09 15.07 -8.20
CA ALA A 617 -11.44 14.56 -8.26
C ALA A 617 -11.41 13.03 -8.28
N VAL A 618 -12.20 12.38 -7.42
CA VAL A 618 -12.19 10.93 -7.25
C VAL A 618 -13.58 10.32 -7.40
N ASP A 619 -13.63 9.20 -8.13
CA ASP A 619 -14.75 8.28 -8.19
C ASP A 619 -14.43 7.07 -7.31
N VAL A 620 -15.06 7.04 -6.14
CA VAL A 620 -14.89 6.01 -5.11
C VAL A 620 -16.21 5.26 -4.84
N GLY A 621 -17.15 5.29 -5.79
CA GLY A 621 -18.51 4.81 -5.53
C GLY A 621 -19.14 5.58 -4.37
N THR A 622 -19.87 4.90 -3.50
CA THR A 622 -20.43 5.48 -2.28
C THR A 622 -19.35 5.74 -1.22
N PRO A 623 -19.11 7.00 -0.81
CA PRO A 623 -18.16 7.30 0.26
C PRO A 623 -18.76 6.98 1.64
N ILE A 624 -18.48 5.79 2.19
CA ILE A 624 -18.97 5.37 3.53
C ILE A 624 -18.67 6.42 4.62
N ASN A 625 -17.50 7.04 4.55
CA ASN A 625 -17.13 8.17 5.38
C ASN A 625 -16.41 9.23 4.54
N PRO A 626 -17.10 10.31 4.12
CA PRO A 626 -16.53 11.32 3.23
C PRO A 626 -15.29 12.02 3.79
N GLU A 627 -15.20 12.22 5.11
CA GLU A 627 -14.04 12.86 5.75
C GLU A 627 -12.82 11.94 5.75
N VAL A 628 -13.02 10.64 5.98
CA VAL A 628 -11.94 9.64 5.83
C VAL A 628 -11.45 9.59 4.37
N VAL A 629 -12.38 9.63 3.41
CA VAL A 629 -12.05 9.68 1.98
C VAL A 629 -11.21 10.91 1.66
N ARG A 630 -11.62 12.10 2.13
CA ARG A 630 -10.87 13.35 1.96
C ARG A 630 -9.45 13.25 2.53
N GLY A 631 -9.31 12.78 3.77
CA GLY A 631 -7.99 12.60 4.39
C GLY A 631 -7.09 11.59 3.66
N GLN A 632 -7.67 10.53 3.09
CA GLN A 632 -6.92 9.58 2.26
C GLN A 632 -6.43 10.22 0.94
N VAL A 633 -7.25 11.09 0.34
CA VAL A 633 -6.87 11.88 -0.85
C VAL A 633 -5.72 12.83 -0.54
N GLU A 634 -5.85 13.63 0.51
CA GLU A 634 -4.81 14.57 0.95
C GLU A 634 -3.48 13.88 1.29
N GLY A 635 -3.54 12.76 2.04
CA GLY A 635 -2.34 11.97 2.32
C GLY A 635 -1.74 11.31 1.08
N GLY A 636 -2.56 10.97 0.09
CA GLY A 636 -2.08 10.44 -1.19
C GLY A 636 -1.41 11.51 -2.06
N ILE A 637 -1.95 12.73 -2.05
CA ILE A 637 -1.37 13.92 -2.66
C ILE A 637 0.02 14.21 -2.09
N CYS A 638 0.15 14.20 -0.76
CA CYS A 638 1.45 14.42 -0.10
C CYS A 638 2.51 13.43 -0.58
N MET A 639 2.22 12.12 -0.58
CA MET A 639 3.16 11.11 -1.08
C MET A 639 3.45 11.26 -2.58
N GLY A 640 2.45 11.63 -3.38
CA GLY A 640 2.62 11.87 -4.82
C GLY A 640 3.47 13.11 -5.12
N LEU A 641 3.37 14.15 -4.29
CA LEU A 641 4.18 15.37 -4.37
C LEU A 641 5.65 15.07 -4.08
N GLY A 642 5.93 14.30 -3.02
CA GLY A 642 7.28 13.86 -2.69
C GLY A 642 7.91 13.05 -3.82
N PHE A 643 7.18 12.04 -4.34
CA PHE A 643 7.62 11.24 -5.48
C PHE A 643 7.90 12.07 -6.75
N ALA A 644 7.11 13.10 -6.99
CA ALA A 644 7.31 13.98 -8.14
C ALA A 644 8.55 14.87 -7.98
N LEU A 645 8.75 15.44 -6.78
CA LEU A 645 9.66 16.56 -6.61
C LEU A 645 11.02 16.20 -6.03
N THR A 646 11.08 15.36 -4.99
CA THR A 646 12.26 15.30 -4.09
C THR A 646 12.66 13.91 -3.62
N GLU A 647 11.72 12.96 -3.54
CA GLU A 647 11.98 11.67 -2.92
C GLU A 647 12.74 10.73 -3.88
N GLN A 648 13.96 10.37 -3.48
CA GLN A 648 14.76 9.32 -4.09
C GLN A 648 15.72 8.73 -3.05
N ILE A 649 16.00 7.43 -3.16
CA ILE A 649 17.13 6.82 -2.44
C ILE A 649 18.39 7.07 -3.26
N GLU A 650 19.24 7.96 -2.75
CA GLU A 650 20.51 8.31 -3.38
C GLU A 650 21.57 7.26 -3.06
N PHE A 651 22.37 6.93 -4.07
CA PHE A 651 23.49 6.01 -3.96
C PHE A 651 24.80 6.75 -4.16
N ASP A 652 25.78 6.45 -3.32
CA ASP A 652 27.15 6.88 -3.52
C ASP A 652 27.91 5.81 -4.33
N PRO A 653 28.32 6.11 -5.58
CA PRO A 653 29.03 5.15 -6.43
C PRO A 653 30.44 4.82 -5.92
N ARG A 654 31.07 5.70 -5.13
CA ARG A 654 32.40 5.45 -4.51
C ARG A 654 32.26 4.57 -3.29
N ALA A 655 31.31 4.88 -2.41
CA ALA A 655 31.03 4.09 -1.22
C ALA A 655 30.28 2.78 -1.53
N LYS A 656 29.70 2.66 -2.74
CA LYS A 656 28.90 1.52 -3.22
C LYS A 656 27.78 1.16 -2.25
N LYS A 657 27.05 2.17 -1.76
CA LYS A 657 25.92 2.00 -0.83
C LYS A 657 24.96 3.20 -0.90
N PRO A 658 23.70 3.04 -0.42
CA PRO A 658 22.80 4.16 -0.21
C PRO A 658 23.38 5.19 0.77
N VAL A 659 23.16 6.47 0.49
CA VAL A 659 23.47 7.60 1.42
C VAL A 659 22.21 8.21 2.05
N SER A 660 21.03 7.93 1.49
CA SER A 660 19.74 8.33 2.06
C SER A 660 19.38 7.50 3.29
N THR A 661 20.12 7.68 4.39
CA THR A 661 19.96 6.94 5.67
C THR A 661 19.29 7.77 6.76
N ASP A 662 18.90 9.00 6.47
CA ASP A 662 18.20 9.90 7.39
C ASP A 662 17.18 10.79 6.65
N LEU A 663 16.43 11.59 7.40
CA LEU A 663 15.42 12.51 6.86
C LEU A 663 15.98 13.89 6.46
N LEU A 664 17.30 14.09 6.57
CA LEU A 664 17.97 15.27 6.01
C LEU A 664 18.27 15.05 4.53
N HIS A 665 18.76 13.85 4.20
CA HIS A 665 19.07 13.42 2.84
C HIS A 665 17.83 12.89 2.11
N TYR A 666 16.98 12.09 2.78
CA TYR A 666 15.71 11.65 2.23
C TYR A 666 14.59 12.65 2.55
N LYS A 667 14.31 13.55 1.61
CA LYS A 667 13.42 14.70 1.83
C LYS A 667 11.96 14.34 1.54
N ILE A 668 11.18 14.13 2.60
CA ILE A 668 9.71 14.05 2.50
C ILE A 668 9.09 15.45 2.55
N PRO A 669 7.93 15.69 1.92
CA PRO A 669 7.24 16.97 2.02
C PRO A 669 6.86 17.33 3.46
N THR A 670 7.10 18.58 3.84
CA THR A 670 6.64 19.17 5.09
C THR A 670 5.33 19.93 4.89
N ALA A 671 4.70 20.40 5.98
CA ALA A 671 3.52 21.27 5.88
C ALA A 671 3.79 22.54 5.06
N MET A 672 5.03 23.03 5.03
CA MET A 672 5.45 24.21 4.26
C MET A 672 5.72 23.89 2.78
N ASP A 673 5.66 22.63 2.37
CA ASP A 673 5.81 22.22 0.98
C ASP A 673 4.46 21.88 0.33
N MET A 674 3.41 21.74 1.14
CA MET A 674 2.07 21.39 0.66
C MET A 674 1.41 22.55 -0.08
N PRO A 675 0.89 22.33 -1.31
CA PRO A 675 0.12 23.33 -2.06
C PRO A 675 -1.30 23.50 -1.50
N GLU A 676 -2.06 24.48 -2.03
CA GLU A 676 -3.50 24.52 -1.79
C GLU A 676 -4.15 23.29 -2.46
N ILE A 677 -4.92 22.52 -1.70
CA ILE A 677 -5.54 21.28 -2.16
C ILE A 677 -7.05 21.45 -2.25
N GLN A 678 -7.63 21.02 -3.38
CA GLN A 678 -9.08 20.87 -3.53
C GLN A 678 -9.43 19.41 -3.84
N VAL A 679 -10.33 18.83 -3.05
CA VAL A 679 -10.80 17.45 -3.23
C VAL A 679 -12.26 17.45 -3.62
N TYR A 680 -12.55 16.89 -4.80
CA TYR A 680 -13.89 16.60 -5.27
C TYR A 680 -14.17 15.09 -5.15
N ILE A 681 -15.29 14.73 -4.53
CA ILE A 681 -15.74 13.33 -4.43
C ILE A 681 -17.00 13.20 -5.28
N ALA A 682 -16.98 12.33 -6.29
CA ALA A 682 -18.15 12.10 -7.13
C ALA A 682 -19.33 11.59 -6.28
N GLN A 683 -20.51 12.15 -6.50
CA GLN A 683 -21.73 11.89 -5.72
C GLN A 683 -22.66 10.88 -6.38
N LYS A 684 -22.59 10.72 -7.72
CA LYS A 684 -23.52 9.87 -8.47
C LYS A 684 -23.02 8.45 -8.72
N SER A 685 -21.79 8.14 -8.29
CA SER A 685 -21.19 6.83 -8.51
C SER A 685 -21.71 5.80 -7.52
N TYR A 686 -22.15 4.65 -8.03
CA TYR A 686 -22.58 3.51 -7.23
C TYR A 686 -22.05 2.22 -7.85
N GLU A 687 -21.24 1.48 -7.11
CA GLU A 687 -20.68 0.20 -7.55
C GLU A 687 -21.56 -0.98 -7.09
N PRO A 688 -22.29 -1.68 -7.99
CA PRO A 688 -23.24 -2.72 -7.60
C PRO A 688 -22.65 -3.83 -6.71
N THR A 689 -21.35 -4.11 -6.86
CA THR A 689 -20.64 -5.17 -6.14
C THR A 689 -20.06 -4.74 -4.78
N GLY A 690 -20.02 -3.42 -4.52
CA GLY A 690 -19.44 -2.84 -3.30
C GLY A 690 -20.44 -2.76 -2.14
N PRO A 691 -19.96 -2.74 -0.87
CA PRO A 691 -20.85 -2.55 0.27
C PRO A 691 -21.48 -1.16 0.20
N PHE A 692 -22.81 -1.12 0.12
CA PHE A 692 -23.60 0.10 -0.13
C PHE A 692 -23.15 0.90 -1.37
N GLY A 693 -22.51 0.27 -2.36
CA GLY A 693 -22.02 0.97 -3.55
C GLY A 693 -20.57 1.46 -3.47
N ALA A 694 -19.84 1.17 -2.39
CA ALA A 694 -18.50 1.71 -2.15
C ALA A 694 -17.41 1.03 -3.00
N LYS A 695 -16.48 1.85 -3.51
CA LYS A 695 -15.17 1.43 -4.04
C LYS A 695 -14.05 1.91 -3.11
N SER A 696 -12.82 1.60 -3.46
CA SER A 696 -11.66 1.95 -2.64
C SER A 696 -11.05 3.32 -2.96
N VAL A 697 -10.36 3.91 -1.97
CA VAL A 697 -9.63 5.18 -2.11
C VAL A 697 -8.18 5.10 -1.59
N GLY A 698 -7.80 3.99 -0.96
CA GLY A 698 -6.55 3.89 -0.19
C GLY A 698 -5.31 4.23 -1.01
N GLU A 699 -5.21 3.85 -2.27
CA GLU A 699 -3.98 4.03 -3.08
C GLU A 699 -4.16 4.95 -4.28
N LEU A 700 -5.38 5.05 -4.81
CA LEU A 700 -5.72 5.81 -6.00
C LEU A 700 -5.15 7.25 -6.00
N PRO A 701 -5.26 8.03 -4.90
CA PRO A 701 -4.93 9.45 -4.94
C PRO A 701 -3.45 9.76 -5.19
N THR A 702 -2.53 8.85 -4.84
CA THR A 702 -1.09 9.04 -5.09
C THR A 702 -0.72 8.91 -6.56
N VAL A 703 -1.51 8.14 -7.33
CA VAL A 703 -1.13 7.67 -8.67
C VAL A 703 -0.96 8.79 -9.71
N PRO A 704 -1.89 9.76 -9.86
CA PRO A 704 -1.81 10.73 -10.96
C PRO A 704 -0.96 11.96 -10.64
N VAL A 705 -0.56 12.17 -9.38
CA VAL A 705 0.01 13.45 -8.91
C VAL A 705 1.32 13.80 -9.63
N ALA A 706 2.26 12.84 -9.70
CA ALA A 706 3.55 13.08 -10.34
C ALA A 706 3.41 13.35 -11.85
N ALA A 707 2.48 12.67 -12.52
CA ALA A 707 2.17 12.94 -13.92
C ALA A 707 1.58 14.34 -14.13
N ALA A 708 0.62 14.76 -13.29
CA ALA A 708 -0.01 16.07 -13.40
C ALA A 708 1.01 17.19 -13.21
N ILE A 709 1.89 17.07 -12.21
CA ILE A 709 2.98 18.02 -11.95
C ILE A 709 3.96 18.04 -13.13
N ALA A 710 4.39 16.87 -13.62
CA ALA A 710 5.35 16.78 -14.72
C ALA A 710 4.79 17.35 -16.03
N ASN A 711 3.50 17.11 -16.33
CA ASN A 711 2.81 17.73 -17.47
C ASN A 711 2.78 19.25 -17.33
N ALA A 712 2.49 19.76 -16.13
CA ALA A 712 2.48 21.20 -15.86
C ALA A 712 3.87 21.83 -16.06
N VAL A 713 4.92 21.19 -15.55
CA VAL A 713 6.31 21.66 -15.70
C VAL A 713 6.74 21.62 -17.16
N ALA A 714 6.53 20.50 -17.87
CA ALA A 714 6.85 20.37 -19.29
C ALA A 714 6.15 21.44 -20.14
N LYS A 715 4.88 21.76 -19.82
CA LYS A 715 4.15 22.84 -20.46
C LYS A 715 4.69 24.23 -20.13
N ALA A 716 5.07 24.48 -18.88
CA ALA A 716 5.60 25.77 -18.44
C ALA A 716 6.95 26.08 -19.11
N VAL A 717 7.89 25.13 -19.15
CA VAL A 717 9.24 25.37 -19.69
C VAL A 717 9.40 24.99 -21.16
N GLY A 718 8.47 24.22 -21.73
CA GLY A 718 8.56 23.73 -23.10
C GLY A 718 9.60 22.62 -23.32
N GLU A 719 10.03 21.95 -22.25
CA GLU A 719 11.03 20.87 -22.25
C GLU A 719 10.38 19.51 -21.95
N ASP A 720 11.00 18.44 -22.44
CA ASP A 720 10.56 17.07 -22.16
C ASP A 720 10.93 16.66 -20.71
N VAL A 721 9.93 16.24 -19.94
CA VAL A 721 10.12 15.68 -18.60
C VAL A 721 9.92 14.17 -18.66
N THR A 722 11.02 13.42 -18.58
CA THR A 722 11.04 11.95 -18.69
C THR A 722 11.63 11.22 -17.47
N VAL A 723 12.20 11.96 -16.52
CA VAL A 723 12.88 11.43 -15.33
C VAL A 723 12.29 12.03 -14.08
N LEU A 724 12.04 11.21 -13.07
CA LEU A 724 11.76 11.64 -11.69
C LEU A 724 12.94 11.31 -10.77
N PRO A 725 13.07 11.99 -9.62
CA PRO A 725 12.30 13.17 -9.21
C PRO A 725 12.74 14.42 -9.98
N LEU A 726 11.90 15.45 -10.02
CA LEU A 726 12.21 16.71 -10.70
C LEU A 726 13.42 17.43 -10.10
N SER A 727 13.78 17.18 -8.85
CA SER A 727 14.98 17.75 -8.20
C SER A 727 16.29 17.41 -8.91
N ASN A 728 16.30 16.42 -9.81
CA ASN A 728 17.47 16.10 -10.62
C ASN A 728 17.74 17.14 -11.74
N SER A 729 16.72 17.90 -12.14
CA SER A 729 16.81 18.89 -13.22
C SER A 729 16.33 20.30 -12.82
N PHE A 730 15.69 20.42 -11.65
CA PHE A 730 15.08 21.64 -11.15
C PHE A 730 15.40 21.83 -9.67
N VAL A 731 15.41 23.08 -9.22
CA VAL A 731 15.39 23.40 -7.79
C VAL A 731 13.94 23.28 -7.32
N THR A 732 13.70 22.72 -6.13
CA THR A 732 12.34 22.61 -5.57
C THR A 732 12.11 23.71 -4.55
N GLY A 733 11.08 24.55 -4.77
CA GLY A 733 10.72 25.63 -3.85
C GLY A 733 9.55 25.28 -2.94
N GLY A 734 9.64 25.61 -1.65
CA GLY A 734 8.54 25.46 -0.70
C GLY A 734 7.38 26.44 -0.93
N THR A 735 6.24 26.21 -0.27
CA THR A 735 5.02 27.04 -0.36
C THR A 735 4.99 28.23 0.59
N GLY A 736 6.10 28.48 1.31
CA GLY A 736 6.26 29.69 2.12
C GLY A 736 5.93 30.97 1.34
N LYS A 737 5.08 31.82 1.92
CA LYS A 737 4.75 33.18 1.42
C LYS A 737 5.97 34.13 1.39
N SER A 738 7.15 33.69 1.84
CA SER A 738 8.30 34.57 2.10
C SER A 738 9.27 34.75 0.93
N VAL A 739 9.01 34.22 -0.25
CA VAL A 739 9.89 34.40 -1.44
C VAL A 739 9.58 35.71 -2.19
N GLU A 740 8.71 36.58 -1.67
CA GLU A 740 8.61 37.98 -2.15
C GLU A 740 9.83 38.85 -1.76
N LYS A 741 10.92 38.24 -1.27
CA LYS A 741 12.17 38.92 -0.90
C LYS A 741 13.43 38.24 -1.43
N PHE A 742 13.38 37.64 -2.62
CA PHE A 742 14.59 37.39 -3.40
C PHE A 742 14.59 38.21 -4.68
#